data_AF-Q0RWG8-F1
#
_entry.id   AF-Q0RWG8-F1
#
_cell.length_a   1.000
_cell.length_b   1.000
_cell.length_c   1.000
_cell.angle_alpha   90.00
_cell.angle_beta   90.00
_cell.angle_gamma   90.00
#
_symmetry.space_group_name_H-M   'P 1'
#
loop_
_entity.id
_entity.type
_entity.pdbx_description
1 polymer ?
#
loop_
_entity_poly.entity_id
_entity_poly.type
_entity_poly.pdbx_seq_one_letter_code
_entity_poly.pdbx_strand_id
1 'polypeptide(L)'
;MRSSINCRRGSQESPISPAELFSLGTDRSHMAVLAGSRVPVHASGHPGPRSSGCRGRATYPRVVAARSLAHGAQPDSRGPAPDVPRWPGGGHRIADRRDVSGTVRCCHRHSGDGPLSGGQESRPVGVMCARLSPGKLGGVSRITLRGAFGRDSTGDLTEPTSGGPAATNGRGRRAVANTECDPVNITTFRGVHVTSPTPTLAAVSLQISDPASPVQSSRIRHSALQQKVTSAEEAVKAIGPGDTVAVSGFASAGTPKAVIPALADRIHAARAAGANFTIDLLTGASVSTETERMLTEIDGIALRMPYQAESTARQKINQGRMDYVDIHLSHVAQQVWEGYYGAVNVAVVEVSGITETGELIPSASVGNNKTWLDVAEKVILEVNSWVPDAMDGIHDIYYGTALPPHRRPIELTDVEDRIGQPHYRVDPAKVVAVVQTNAPDSASALTAPDAVSEAIAAHVLDFFDHEVKCGRLPENTLLPLQAGIGNVANAVLGGLERGPYRGLTCYSEVIQDGMLHLIKHGTVRFASATALALSEAGIEELTSNIDFYRQHIRLRPQEISNHPEVVRRLGIIAMNGMLEADIYGNVNSTHVMGTKIMNGIGGSGDFARNGYLSMFLSPSTAKNGAISSIVPMTPHVDHTEHDTQVLVTEQGLADLRGLSPRRRARVIIERCAHPEFRPLLTDYIERATATAGAGQTPHLLGEAFSFHQRYLESGSMRV
;
A
#
# COMPACT_ATOMS: atom_id res chain seq x y z
N MET A 1 -48.78 18.55 54.71
CA MET A 1 -49.01 17.70 55.91
C MET A 1 -47.74 16.87 56.13
N ARG A 2 -47.16 16.82 57.34
CA ARG A 2 -47.02 15.61 58.21
C ARG A 2 -46.75 14.30 57.45
N SER A 3 -45.74 13.47 57.76
CA SER A 3 -44.89 13.30 58.98
C SER A 3 -43.49 12.80 58.60
N SER A 4 -42.36 13.41 59.02
CA SER A 4 -41.61 13.20 60.30
C SER A 4 -41.29 11.74 60.64
N ILE A 5 -40.01 11.34 60.76
CA ILE A 5 -39.17 11.27 62.00
C ILE A 5 -37.68 11.28 61.56
N ASN A 6 -36.83 12.24 61.98
CA ASN A 6 -35.86 12.21 63.12
C ASN A 6 -34.83 11.04 63.10
N CYS A 7 -33.55 11.11 63.53
CA CYS A 7 -32.53 12.11 63.95
C CYS A 7 -31.21 11.30 64.23
N ARG A 8 -29.94 11.73 64.40
CA ARG A 8 -29.04 12.94 64.35
C ARG A 8 -27.57 12.38 64.39
N ARG A 9 -26.44 13.09 64.17
CA ARG A 9 -26.11 14.50 63.82
C ARG A 9 -25.26 14.51 62.51
N GLY A 10 -24.08 15.13 62.24
CA GLY A 10 -23.11 16.00 62.93
C GLY A 10 -21.88 15.29 63.55
N SER A 11 -20.63 15.76 63.44
CA SER A 11 -20.06 16.94 62.72
C SER A 11 -18.52 16.88 62.59
N GLN A 12 -17.94 17.64 61.63
CA GLN A 12 -16.60 18.29 61.53
C GLN A 12 -15.38 17.70 62.32
N GLU A 13 -14.13 17.72 61.82
CA GLU A 13 -13.46 18.77 61.03
C GLU A 13 -12.18 18.24 60.31
N SER A 14 -11.51 19.09 59.51
CA SER A 14 -10.18 18.87 58.90
C SER A 14 -9.15 19.86 59.52
N PRO A 15 -7.82 19.87 59.23
CA PRO A 15 -7.04 19.09 58.25
C PRO A 15 -5.66 18.60 58.82
N ILE A 16 -4.60 18.61 57.98
CA ILE A 16 -3.14 18.49 58.25
C ILE A 16 -2.51 17.11 57.95
N SER A 17 -1.32 17.16 57.34
CA SER A 17 -0.38 16.07 57.02
C SER A 17 1.01 16.47 57.53
N PRO A 18 1.86 15.53 57.98
CA PRO A 18 3.13 15.35 57.26
C PRO A 18 3.66 13.89 57.17
N ALA A 19 4.08 13.52 55.95
CA ALA A 19 5.40 12.99 55.55
C ALA A 19 6.11 11.79 56.24
N GLU A 20 6.87 11.04 55.41
CA GLU A 20 8.02 10.14 55.75
C GLU A 20 7.73 8.83 56.53
N LEU A 21 8.52 7.74 56.48
CA LEU A 21 9.55 7.16 55.57
C LEU A 21 9.65 5.62 55.88
N PHE A 22 10.38 4.83 55.06
CA PHE A 22 10.96 3.45 55.26
C PHE A 22 10.43 2.52 56.41
N SER A 23 10.27 1.19 56.34
CA SER A 23 10.58 0.04 55.45
C SER A 23 10.91 -1.16 56.39
N LEU A 24 10.84 -2.44 55.94
CA LEU A 24 11.40 -3.65 56.61
C LEU A 24 10.84 -3.99 58.01
N GLY A 25 10.40 -5.19 58.38
CA GLY A 25 10.51 -6.54 57.84
C GLY A 25 10.34 -7.58 58.98
N THR A 26 9.98 -8.82 58.63
CA THR A 26 9.96 -10.03 59.52
C THR A 26 8.90 -10.05 60.66
N ASP A 27 8.50 -11.18 61.27
CA ASP A 27 9.02 -12.55 61.21
C ASP A 27 7.96 -13.66 61.52
N ARG A 28 8.33 -14.92 61.22
CA ARG A 28 7.94 -16.23 61.87
C ARG A 28 6.49 -16.68 62.15
N SER A 29 6.22 -17.92 61.70
CA SER A 29 5.69 -19.07 62.47
C SER A 29 6.08 -20.37 61.71
N HIS A 30 6.80 -21.35 62.28
CA HIS A 30 6.34 -22.51 63.08
C HIS A 30 5.43 -23.51 62.30
N MET A 31 5.52 -24.85 62.42
CA MET A 31 6.39 -25.75 63.23
C MET A 31 6.34 -27.23 62.70
N ALA A 32 7.37 -28.05 63.01
CA ALA A 32 7.28 -29.50 63.34
C ALA A 32 6.77 -30.50 62.24
N VAL A 33 6.86 -31.85 62.30
CA VAL A 33 7.62 -32.83 63.13
C VAL A 33 7.61 -34.24 62.46
N LEU A 34 8.69 -35.04 62.56
CA LEU A 34 8.82 -36.55 62.46
C LEU A 34 8.12 -37.32 61.30
N ALA A 35 8.35 -38.61 61.02
CA ALA A 35 9.53 -39.51 60.95
C ALA A 35 9.07 -40.83 60.27
N GLY A 36 9.96 -41.77 59.91
CA GLY A 36 9.53 -43.16 59.58
C GLY A 36 10.35 -43.92 58.53
N SER A 37 11.25 -44.81 58.97
CA SER A 37 12.10 -45.67 58.14
C SER A 37 11.37 -46.93 57.59
N ARG A 38 11.83 -47.49 56.44
CA ARG A 38 12.16 -48.94 56.25
C ARG A 38 12.61 -49.32 54.82
N VAL A 39 13.28 -50.47 54.71
CA VAL A 39 13.92 -51.13 53.54
C VAL A 39 13.79 -52.66 53.77
N PRO A 40 13.35 -53.53 52.81
CA PRO A 40 14.22 -54.32 51.90
C PRO A 40 13.63 -54.58 50.46
N VAL A 41 14.39 -54.69 49.34
CA VAL A 41 15.30 -55.73 48.78
C VAL A 41 14.65 -56.98 48.14
N HIS A 42 14.77 -57.12 46.79
CA HIS A 42 15.24 -58.28 45.99
C HIS A 42 15.11 -57.95 44.47
N ALA A 43 16.13 -58.04 43.60
CA ALA A 43 16.69 -59.22 42.89
C ALA A 43 15.68 -59.90 41.94
N SER A 44 15.90 -60.11 40.63
CA SER A 44 17.12 -60.41 39.83
C SER A 44 16.98 -59.90 38.36
N GLY A 45 17.93 -60.02 37.41
CA GLY A 45 19.22 -60.72 37.35
C GLY A 45 20.13 -60.21 36.21
N HIS A 46 21.21 -60.94 35.88
CA HIS A 46 22.33 -60.51 35.02
C HIS A 46 22.70 -61.61 33.98
N PRO A 47 23.37 -61.30 32.84
CA PRO A 47 24.83 -61.14 32.84
C PRO A 47 25.47 -60.18 31.80
N GLY A 48 26.75 -59.84 32.02
CA GLY A 48 27.71 -59.38 30.99
C GLY A 48 28.69 -60.51 30.61
N PRO A 49 29.99 -60.28 30.24
CA PRO A 49 30.76 -59.02 30.39
C PRO A 49 31.86 -58.71 29.30
N ARG A 50 32.54 -57.54 29.46
CA ARG A 50 33.93 -57.21 28.98
C ARG A 50 34.17 -57.05 27.45
N SER A 51 35.14 -56.25 26.96
CA SER A 51 36.06 -55.26 27.58
C SER A 51 36.79 -54.36 26.53
N SER A 52 37.20 -53.14 26.94
CA SER A 52 38.24 -52.24 26.34
C SER A 52 38.06 -51.72 24.90
N GLY A 53 38.43 -50.47 24.55
CA GLY A 53 38.95 -49.35 25.37
C GLY A 53 39.42 -48.13 24.52
N CYS A 54 39.90 -47.07 25.21
CA CYS A 54 40.66 -45.91 24.69
C CYS A 54 39.97 -44.82 23.80
N ARG A 55 39.75 -43.66 24.45
CA ARG A 55 39.95 -42.26 23.98
C ARG A 55 39.65 -41.88 22.49
N GLY A 56 38.61 -41.07 22.29
CA GLY A 56 38.47 -40.17 21.14
C GLY A 56 37.79 -38.85 21.53
N ARG A 57 38.34 -37.69 21.14
CA ARG A 57 37.66 -36.39 21.24
C ARG A 57 36.98 -36.09 19.90
N ALA A 58 35.69 -35.79 19.90
CA ALA A 58 35.02 -35.19 18.76
C ALA A 58 35.04 -33.66 18.88
N THR A 59 35.44 -32.96 17.82
CA THR A 59 35.39 -31.50 17.69
C THR A 59 34.73 -31.11 16.38
N TYR A 60 33.86 -30.11 16.43
CA TYR A 60 33.13 -29.59 15.25
C TYR A 60 34.08 -29.17 14.11
N PRO A 61 33.73 -29.45 12.85
CA PRO A 61 34.47 -28.91 11.71
C PRO A 61 34.27 -27.39 11.60
N ARG A 62 35.37 -26.65 11.39
CA ARG A 62 35.33 -25.26 10.93
C ARG A 62 35.36 -25.23 9.41
N VAL A 63 34.64 -24.29 8.80
CA VAL A 63 34.87 -23.89 7.41
C VAL A 63 36.27 -23.27 7.30
N VAL A 64 37.03 -23.65 6.28
CA VAL A 64 38.38 -23.15 5.99
C VAL A 64 38.39 -22.50 4.62
N ALA A 65 38.97 -21.30 4.51
CA ALA A 65 39.09 -20.58 3.26
C ALA A 65 40.24 -21.11 2.39
N ALA A 66 40.04 -21.18 1.08
CA ALA A 66 41.10 -21.43 0.11
C ALA A 66 41.74 -20.11 -0.36
N ARG A 67 43.06 -20.12 -0.58
CA ARG A 67 43.83 -19.01 -1.14
C ARG A 67 44.44 -19.41 -2.49
N SER A 68 44.54 -18.42 -3.37
CA SER A 68 45.65 -18.15 -4.32
C SER A 68 46.57 -19.32 -4.71
N LEU A 69 46.62 -19.62 -6.02
CA LEU A 69 47.79 -20.18 -6.69
C LEU A 69 48.27 -19.19 -7.76
N ALA A 70 49.59 -19.14 -7.97
CA ALA A 70 50.24 -18.27 -8.94
C ALA A 70 51.56 -18.89 -9.42
N HIS A 71 52.12 -18.29 -10.49
CA HIS A 71 53.28 -18.73 -11.29
C HIS A 71 52.96 -19.83 -12.33
N GLY A 72 53.33 -19.67 -13.61
CA GLY A 72 53.96 -18.48 -14.20
C GLY A 72 54.37 -18.64 -15.67
N ALA A 73 55.30 -17.75 -16.09
CA ALA A 73 55.92 -17.61 -17.42
C ALA A 73 55.08 -16.94 -18.54
N GLN A 74 55.68 -15.91 -19.13
CA GLN A 74 55.35 -15.21 -20.38
C GLN A 74 56.61 -15.27 -21.26
N PRO A 75 56.55 -15.05 -22.60
CA PRO A 75 56.80 -13.68 -23.10
C PRO A 75 56.05 -13.28 -24.39
N ASP A 76 56.00 -11.97 -24.64
CA ASP A 76 55.85 -11.20 -25.91
C ASP A 76 55.30 -11.88 -27.19
N SER A 77 54.35 -11.28 -27.93
CA SER A 77 54.62 -10.02 -28.64
C SER A 77 53.42 -9.47 -29.48
N ARG A 78 53.34 -8.13 -29.56
CA ARG A 78 52.72 -7.27 -30.63
C ARG A 78 51.18 -7.32 -30.84
N GLY A 79 50.60 -6.15 -31.16
CA GLY A 79 49.16 -5.91 -31.44
C GLY A 79 48.84 -5.87 -32.95
N PRO A 80 47.86 -5.07 -33.46
CA PRO A 80 47.19 -3.90 -32.84
C PRO A 80 45.65 -4.01 -32.74
N ALA A 81 44.99 -2.92 -32.34
CA ALA A 81 43.53 -2.73 -32.39
C ALA A 81 43.15 -1.58 -33.38
N PRO A 82 41.98 -1.63 -34.05
CA PRO A 82 41.57 -0.66 -35.07
C PRO A 82 40.84 0.58 -34.55
N ASP A 83 40.71 1.58 -35.44
CA ASP A 83 40.35 2.98 -35.17
C ASP A 83 38.88 3.28 -34.81
N VAL A 84 38.69 4.43 -34.15
CA VAL A 84 37.46 5.26 -34.19
C VAL A 84 37.88 6.74 -34.43
N PRO A 85 37.20 7.53 -35.28
CA PRO A 85 37.78 8.76 -35.83
C PRO A 85 37.77 9.99 -34.91
N ARG A 86 38.67 10.94 -35.18
CA ARG A 86 38.68 12.31 -34.59
C ARG A 86 37.84 13.29 -35.43
N TRP A 87 37.32 14.33 -34.77
CA TRP A 87 37.19 15.68 -35.34
C TRP A 87 37.87 16.72 -34.41
N PRO A 88 38.25 17.93 -34.90
CA PRO A 88 39.45 18.61 -34.38
C PRO A 88 39.27 20.04 -33.83
N GLY A 89 40.17 20.40 -32.91
CA GLY A 89 40.56 21.80 -32.58
C GLY A 89 39.63 22.53 -31.58
N GLY A 90 40.14 23.44 -30.74
CA GLY A 90 41.54 23.81 -30.47
C GLY A 90 41.68 25.21 -29.90
N GLY A 91 42.03 25.36 -28.61
CA GLY A 91 42.10 26.66 -27.93
C GLY A 91 43.04 26.70 -26.72
N HIS A 92 43.91 27.70 -26.70
CA HIS A 92 44.91 28.05 -25.67
C HIS A 92 44.28 28.58 -24.34
N ARG A 93 44.94 28.68 -23.17
CA ARG A 93 46.34 28.37 -22.70
C ARG A 93 46.38 28.23 -21.16
N ILE A 94 47.56 27.96 -20.59
CA ILE A 94 47.83 27.72 -19.14
C ILE A 94 48.58 28.88 -18.47
N ALA A 95 48.19 29.24 -17.24
CA ALA A 95 48.99 29.76 -16.11
C ALA A 95 48.06 29.77 -14.87
N ASP A 96 48.26 29.09 -13.73
CA ASP A 96 49.41 28.78 -12.84
C ASP A 96 49.55 29.75 -11.62
N ARG A 97 50.02 29.20 -10.50
CA ARG A 97 49.78 29.57 -9.09
C ARG A 97 50.23 30.97 -8.63
N ARG A 98 49.46 31.53 -7.68
CA ARG A 98 49.92 31.67 -6.27
C ARG A 98 48.83 32.03 -5.25
N ASP A 99 49.19 31.85 -3.98
CA ASP A 99 48.38 32.03 -2.76
C ASP A 99 48.07 33.51 -2.43
N VAL A 100 47.09 33.74 -1.55
CA VAL A 100 47.28 34.34 -0.21
C VAL A 100 45.98 34.30 0.61
N SER A 101 46.09 34.19 1.93
CA SER A 101 44.99 34.18 2.89
C SER A 101 44.24 35.52 3.00
N GLY A 102 42.90 35.49 3.10
CA GLY A 102 42.08 36.69 3.22
C GLY A 102 40.77 36.47 3.99
N THR A 103 40.66 37.08 5.16
CA THR A 103 39.54 37.04 6.11
C THR A 103 38.17 37.39 5.48
N VAL A 104 37.18 36.48 5.58
CA VAL A 104 35.78 36.80 5.27
C VAL A 104 35.20 37.70 6.36
N ARG A 105 34.67 38.88 5.98
CA ARG A 105 33.92 39.76 6.88
C ARG A 105 32.41 39.49 6.72
N CYS A 106 31.76 38.99 7.77
CA CYS A 106 30.30 39.01 7.84
C CYS A 106 29.81 40.44 8.14
N CYS A 107 28.91 40.97 7.32
CA CYS A 107 28.24 42.24 7.57
C CYS A 107 26.85 42.00 8.18
N HIS A 108 26.72 42.16 9.50
CA HIS A 108 25.43 42.38 10.15
C HIS A 108 25.21 43.88 10.39
N ARG A 109 23.94 44.33 10.25
CA ARG A 109 23.49 45.64 10.75
C ARG A 109 22.87 45.45 12.13
N HIS A 110 23.14 46.38 13.05
CA HIS A 110 22.59 46.40 14.40
C HIS A 110 21.53 47.49 14.58
N SER A 111 20.46 47.14 15.30
CA SER A 111 19.63 48.04 16.14
C SER A 111 18.60 47.18 16.89
N GLY A 112 18.55 47.11 18.22
CA GLY A 112 19.45 47.70 19.22
C GLY A 112 19.13 47.20 20.65
N ASP A 113 20.00 47.54 21.60
CA ASP A 113 19.85 47.54 23.07
C ASP A 113 19.55 46.22 23.83
N GLY A 114 20.10 46.11 25.05
CA GLY A 114 20.19 44.86 25.86
C GLY A 114 19.50 44.95 27.25
N PRO A 115 20.03 44.36 28.35
CA PRO A 115 21.34 43.70 28.53
C PRO A 115 21.38 42.31 29.24
N LEU A 116 22.40 41.52 28.87
CA LEU A 116 23.21 40.56 29.65
C LEU A 116 22.70 39.96 30.99
N SER A 117 22.64 38.61 31.07
CA SER A 117 23.22 37.82 32.19
C SER A 117 23.41 36.33 31.85
N GLY A 118 24.57 35.73 32.20
CA GLY A 118 24.85 34.27 32.38
C GLY A 118 24.57 33.27 31.23
N GLY A 119 25.46 32.36 30.80
CA GLY A 119 26.85 32.12 31.18
C GLY A 119 27.14 30.74 31.81
N GLN A 120 27.01 29.64 31.05
CA GLN A 120 27.72 28.38 31.35
C GLN A 120 27.85 27.46 30.11
N GLU A 121 29.03 26.87 29.92
CA GLU A 121 29.29 25.85 28.89
C GLU A 121 29.01 24.44 29.42
N SER A 122 28.54 23.53 28.58
CA SER A 122 28.45 22.10 28.89
C SER A 122 29.31 21.26 27.93
N ARG A 123 30.10 20.33 28.48
CA ARG A 123 30.98 19.45 27.71
C ARG A 123 30.24 18.16 27.31
N PRO A 124 30.54 17.54 26.16
CA PRO A 124 29.91 16.29 25.74
C PRO A 124 30.35 15.11 26.62
N VAL A 125 29.40 14.27 27.02
CA VAL A 125 29.64 13.01 27.72
C VAL A 125 29.69 11.87 26.71
N GLY A 126 30.83 11.17 26.65
CA GLY A 126 30.95 9.94 25.86
C GLY A 126 30.37 8.73 26.61
N VAL A 127 29.65 7.85 25.90
CA VAL A 127 29.08 6.62 26.46
C VAL A 127 29.89 5.40 26.00
N MET A 128 30.27 4.55 26.95
CA MET A 128 30.99 3.30 26.69
C MET A 128 30.10 2.23 26.07
N CYS A 129 30.62 1.49 25.08
CA CYS A 129 30.06 0.18 24.72
C CYS A 129 30.46 -0.89 25.75
N ALA A 130 29.48 -1.60 26.32
CA ALA A 130 29.71 -2.81 27.09
C ALA A 130 29.20 -4.04 26.33
N ARG A 131 30.01 -5.11 26.25
CA ARG A 131 29.61 -6.42 25.68
C ARG A 131 29.25 -7.39 26.81
N LEU A 132 28.13 -8.10 26.68
CA LEU A 132 27.82 -9.28 27.50
C LEU A 132 27.18 -10.39 26.65
N SER A 133 27.48 -11.64 27.01
CA SER A 133 26.97 -12.90 26.42
C SER A 133 27.52 -14.09 27.23
N PRO A 134 26.92 -15.29 27.19
CA PRO A 134 25.49 -15.61 27.12
C PRO A 134 25.06 -16.63 28.22
N GLY A 135 23.76 -16.77 28.48
CA GLY A 135 23.17 -17.75 29.42
C GLY A 135 22.06 -18.59 28.78
N LYS A 136 21.73 -19.77 29.35
CA LYS A 136 20.86 -20.79 28.73
C LYS A 136 19.83 -21.39 29.70
N LEU A 137 18.67 -21.81 29.15
CA LEU A 137 17.61 -22.65 29.73
C LEU A 137 16.82 -22.00 30.88
N GLY A 138 15.52 -22.28 31.10
CA GLY A 138 14.56 -23.08 30.33
C GLY A 138 13.55 -23.80 31.24
N GLY A 139 12.28 -23.93 30.82
CA GLY A 139 11.27 -24.73 31.54
C GLY A 139 9.83 -24.22 31.43
N VAL A 140 8.87 -25.12 31.25
CA VAL A 140 7.42 -24.83 31.10
C VAL A 140 6.61 -25.68 32.07
N SER A 141 5.59 -25.09 32.72
CA SER A 141 4.31 -25.74 33.09
C SER A 141 3.30 -24.65 33.49
N ARG A 142 2.09 -24.57 32.91
CA ARG A 142 0.91 -25.47 33.06
C ARG A 142 0.40 -25.57 34.50
N ILE A 143 -0.76 -24.95 34.75
CA ILE A 143 -1.71 -25.29 35.82
C ILE A 143 -2.99 -25.80 35.13
N THR A 144 -3.64 -26.82 35.68
CA THR A 144 -4.86 -27.41 35.06
C THR A 144 -5.80 -28.01 36.12
N LEU A 145 -7.01 -27.47 36.21
CA LEU A 145 -8.21 -28.07 36.81
C LEU A 145 -9.38 -27.69 35.87
N ARG A 146 -10.18 -28.59 35.29
CA ARG A 146 -11.10 -29.59 35.87
C ARG A 146 -12.14 -28.96 36.82
N GLY A 147 -13.46 -28.97 36.57
CA GLY A 147 -14.24 -29.34 35.38
C GLY A 147 -15.37 -30.36 35.65
N ALA A 148 -16.56 -30.10 35.09
CA ALA A 148 -17.71 -31.03 34.94
C ALA A 148 -18.62 -30.46 33.82
N PHE A 149 -18.84 -31.15 32.69
CA PHE A 149 -19.69 -32.32 32.43
C PHE A 149 -21.21 -32.03 32.37
N GLY A 150 -21.75 -32.03 31.14
CA GLY A 150 -23.17 -32.09 30.80
C GLY A 150 -23.32 -32.66 29.38
N ARG A 151 -24.20 -33.66 29.20
CA ARG A 151 -24.48 -34.42 27.97
C ARG A 151 -25.93 -34.16 27.50
N ASP A 152 -26.33 -34.37 26.24
CA ASP A 152 -25.55 -34.60 25.00
C ASP A 152 -25.69 -33.37 24.04
N SER A 153 -26.52 -33.25 22.99
CA SER A 153 -27.41 -34.16 22.22
C SER A 153 -27.69 -33.56 20.81
N THR A 154 -28.30 -34.32 19.89
CA THR A 154 -28.55 -33.94 18.48
C THR A 154 -29.82 -33.10 18.24
N GLY A 155 -29.79 -32.18 17.28
CA GLY A 155 -30.98 -31.50 16.75
C GLY A 155 -30.68 -30.66 15.49
N ASP A 156 -31.21 -31.09 14.35
CA ASP A 156 -31.28 -30.32 13.09
C ASP A 156 -32.54 -29.43 13.08
N LEU A 157 -32.55 -28.34 12.30
CA LEU A 157 -33.73 -27.77 11.59
C LEU A 157 -33.54 -26.32 11.08
N THR A 158 -34.33 -25.99 10.07
CA THR A 158 -34.34 -24.73 9.28
C THR A 158 -35.46 -23.76 9.67
N GLU A 159 -35.21 -22.45 9.51
CA GLU A 159 -36.21 -21.40 9.26
C GLU A 159 -37.23 -21.11 10.42
N PRO A 160 -38.22 -20.17 10.36
CA PRO A 160 -38.86 -19.54 9.19
C PRO A 160 -39.09 -18.01 9.22
N THR A 161 -39.86 -17.52 8.25
CA THR A 161 -40.34 -16.15 8.06
C THR A 161 -41.77 -15.90 8.62
N SER A 162 -42.27 -14.65 8.50
CA SER A 162 -43.63 -14.14 8.86
C SER A 162 -43.91 -13.87 10.36
N GLY A 163 -44.82 -12.96 10.76
CA GLY A 163 -45.51 -11.90 9.98
C GLY A 163 -46.70 -11.22 10.70
N GLY A 164 -46.81 -9.89 10.63
CA GLY A 164 -47.98 -9.08 11.06
C GLY A 164 -48.17 -8.90 12.59
N PRO A 165 -49.23 -8.18 13.05
CA PRO A 165 -50.31 -7.48 12.32
C PRO A 165 -50.32 -5.95 12.55
N ALA A 166 -51.36 -5.23 12.10
CA ALA A 166 -51.44 -3.75 12.13
C ALA A 166 -52.73 -3.18 12.77
N ALA A 167 -52.63 -2.01 13.42
CA ALA A 167 -53.73 -1.10 13.79
C ALA A 167 -53.18 0.22 14.41
N THR A 168 -53.85 1.39 14.45
CA THR A 168 -54.77 2.12 13.54
C THR A 168 -54.80 3.63 13.94
N ASN A 169 -55.36 4.50 13.07
CA ASN A 169 -55.89 5.86 13.35
C ASN A 169 -54.92 7.04 13.64
N GLY A 170 -55.05 8.17 12.90
CA GLY A 170 -54.32 9.42 13.20
C GLY A 170 -54.44 10.63 12.23
N ARG A 171 -55.65 11.10 11.93
CA ARG A 171 -56.05 12.36 11.21
C ARG A 171 -54.97 13.48 11.05
N GLY A 172 -54.79 14.19 9.92
CA GLY A 172 -55.36 14.13 8.56
C GLY A 172 -55.68 15.51 7.91
N ARG A 173 -55.80 15.59 6.56
CA ARG A 173 -56.15 16.77 5.69
C ARG A 173 -55.02 17.84 5.59
N ARG A 174 -54.74 18.55 4.47
CA ARG A 174 -55.26 18.71 3.07
C ARG A 174 -54.08 19.27 2.20
N ALA A 175 -54.07 19.55 0.88
CA ALA A 175 -55.01 19.59 -0.27
C ALA A 175 -54.24 19.38 -1.62
N VAL A 176 -54.85 19.06 -2.78
CA VAL A 176 -55.27 19.93 -3.92
C VAL A 176 -54.16 20.84 -4.51
N ALA A 177 -53.82 20.84 -5.83
CA ALA A 177 -54.14 19.95 -6.98
C ALA A 177 -53.25 20.26 -8.22
N ASN A 178 -53.28 19.36 -9.22
CA ASN A 178 -53.08 19.49 -10.70
C ASN A 178 -52.57 18.11 -11.25
N THR A 179 -53.21 17.40 -12.19
CA THR A 179 -53.28 17.57 -13.68
C THR A 179 -51.90 17.53 -14.39
N GLU A 180 -51.64 16.74 -15.44
CA GLU A 180 -52.51 15.86 -16.27
C GLU A 180 -51.70 14.77 -17.06
N CYS A 181 -52.38 14.03 -17.96
CA CYS A 181 -51.89 13.16 -19.07
C CYS A 181 -51.59 11.66 -18.82
N ASP A 182 -52.30 10.81 -19.57
CA ASP A 182 -52.12 9.34 -19.73
C ASP A 182 -51.15 8.96 -20.88
N PRO A 183 -50.84 7.65 -21.03
CA PRO A 183 -51.04 7.01 -22.34
C PRO A 183 -51.85 5.69 -22.31
N VAL A 184 -52.29 5.23 -23.48
CA VAL A 184 -53.40 4.27 -23.66
C VAL A 184 -52.96 2.93 -24.32
N ASN A 185 -53.61 1.83 -23.95
CA ASN A 185 -53.45 0.48 -24.56
C ASN A 185 -53.99 0.40 -26.01
N ILE A 186 -53.48 -0.55 -26.84
CA ILE A 186 -54.31 -1.55 -27.58
C ILE A 186 -53.48 -2.57 -28.42
N THR A 187 -53.68 -3.84 -28.06
CA THR A 187 -53.96 -5.07 -28.85
C THR A 187 -53.39 -5.36 -30.27
N THR A 188 -53.13 -6.65 -30.50
CA THR A 188 -52.64 -7.31 -31.74
C THR A 188 -53.69 -7.57 -32.83
N PHE A 189 -53.23 -7.85 -34.07
CA PHE A 189 -54.01 -8.56 -35.12
C PHE A 189 -53.13 -9.46 -36.01
N ARG A 190 -53.74 -10.37 -36.80
CA ARG A 190 -53.08 -11.39 -37.64
C ARG A 190 -53.39 -11.26 -39.14
N GLY A 191 -52.33 -11.37 -39.97
CA GLY A 191 -52.27 -12.27 -41.15
C GLY A 191 -52.75 -11.79 -42.53
N VAL A 192 -52.04 -12.22 -43.59
CA VAL A 192 -52.50 -12.96 -44.80
C VAL A 192 -51.33 -13.14 -45.80
N HIS A 193 -51.41 -14.15 -46.69
CA HIS A 193 -50.36 -14.58 -47.64
C HIS A 193 -50.15 -13.67 -48.86
N VAL A 194 -48.94 -13.74 -49.45
CA VAL A 194 -48.67 -13.61 -50.89
C VAL A 194 -47.70 -14.73 -51.33
N THR A 195 -47.75 -15.15 -52.59
CA THR A 195 -47.04 -16.31 -53.17
C THR A 195 -45.74 -15.95 -53.93
N SER A 196 -44.86 -16.94 -54.13
CA SER A 196 -43.70 -16.85 -55.05
C SER A 196 -44.11 -16.97 -56.53
N PRO A 197 -43.19 -16.66 -57.47
CA PRO A 197 -42.41 -17.75 -58.08
C PRO A 197 -40.93 -17.43 -58.36
N THR A 198 -40.13 -18.46 -58.61
CA THR A 198 -38.70 -18.41 -58.95
C THR A 198 -38.44 -18.28 -60.46
N PRO A 199 -37.31 -17.67 -60.86
CA PRO A 199 -36.57 -18.19 -62.02
C PRO A 199 -35.07 -18.40 -61.75
N THR A 200 -34.47 -19.35 -62.47
CA THR A 200 -33.06 -19.74 -62.41
C THR A 200 -32.16 -18.80 -63.22
N LEU A 201 -30.91 -18.59 -62.79
CA LEU A 201 -29.84 -18.03 -63.64
C LEU A 201 -28.51 -18.76 -63.42
N ALA A 202 -27.66 -18.76 -64.45
CA ALA A 202 -26.45 -19.57 -64.54
C ALA A 202 -25.18 -18.83 -64.07
N ALA A 203 -24.12 -19.59 -63.79
CA ALA A 203 -22.86 -19.07 -63.27
C ALA A 203 -22.04 -18.31 -64.32
N VAL A 204 -21.40 -17.22 -63.88
CA VAL A 204 -20.29 -16.55 -64.56
C VAL A 204 -19.17 -16.39 -63.54
N SER A 205 -17.99 -16.95 -63.81
CA SER A 205 -16.85 -16.88 -62.89
C SER A 205 -16.18 -15.50 -62.95
N LEU A 206 -16.22 -14.76 -61.84
CA LEU A 206 -15.33 -13.64 -61.56
C LEU A 206 -14.37 -14.07 -60.46
N GLN A 207 -13.07 -14.17 -60.79
CA GLN A 207 -12.03 -14.36 -59.78
C GLN A 207 -11.81 -13.04 -59.03
N ILE A 208 -12.58 -12.85 -57.95
CA ILE A 208 -12.19 -11.92 -56.91
C ILE A 208 -11.06 -12.60 -56.14
N SER A 209 -9.84 -12.08 -56.27
CA SER A 209 -8.76 -12.43 -55.34
C SER A 209 -9.15 -11.92 -53.95
N ASP A 210 -9.15 -12.80 -52.94
CA ASP A 210 -9.39 -12.37 -51.56
C ASP A 210 -8.45 -11.21 -51.21
N PRO A 211 -8.95 -10.11 -50.62
CA PRO A 211 -8.07 -9.14 -49.99
C PRO A 211 -7.38 -9.86 -48.85
N ALA A 212 -6.07 -10.12 -49.01
CA ALA A 212 -5.31 -10.91 -48.05
C ALA A 212 -5.49 -10.32 -46.65
N SER A 213 -6.12 -11.10 -45.76
CA SER A 213 -6.28 -10.73 -44.35
C SER A 213 -4.93 -10.26 -43.83
N PRO A 214 -4.82 -9.07 -43.20
CA PRO A 214 -3.55 -8.62 -42.68
C PRO A 214 -3.05 -9.67 -41.71
N VAL A 215 -1.93 -10.31 -42.06
CA VAL A 215 -1.32 -11.35 -41.23
C VAL A 215 -0.91 -10.67 -39.95
N GLN A 216 -1.72 -10.83 -38.89
CA GLN A 216 -1.40 -10.29 -37.59
C GLN A 216 -0.07 -10.89 -37.16
N SER A 217 0.97 -10.05 -37.18
CA SER A 217 2.29 -10.42 -36.73
C SER A 217 2.18 -10.93 -35.31
N SER A 218 2.56 -12.19 -35.08
CA SER A 218 2.49 -12.82 -33.77
C SER A 218 3.07 -11.89 -32.71
N ARG A 219 2.28 -11.56 -31.68
CA ARG A 219 2.79 -10.83 -30.50
C ARG A 219 3.92 -11.58 -29.79
N ILE A 220 4.13 -12.86 -30.12
CA ILE A 220 5.28 -13.66 -29.71
C ILE A 220 6.23 -13.79 -30.90
N ARG A 221 7.34 -13.03 -30.88
CA ARG A 221 8.33 -12.98 -31.98
C ARG A 221 9.59 -13.82 -31.69
N HIS A 222 9.81 -14.24 -30.44
CA HIS A 222 10.86 -15.19 -30.06
C HIS A 222 10.43 -16.65 -30.29
N SER A 223 11.08 -17.33 -31.24
CA SER A 223 10.70 -18.68 -31.71
C SER A 223 10.67 -19.76 -30.60
N ALA A 224 11.63 -19.77 -29.69
CA ALA A 224 11.68 -20.76 -28.60
C ALA A 224 10.67 -20.49 -27.47
N LEU A 225 10.04 -19.31 -27.43
CA LEU A 225 8.90 -19.03 -26.55
C LEU A 225 7.56 -19.28 -27.26
N GLN A 226 7.51 -19.11 -28.59
CA GLN A 226 6.37 -19.55 -29.41
C GLN A 226 6.13 -21.08 -29.29
N GLN A 227 7.19 -21.87 -29.13
CA GLN A 227 7.10 -23.32 -28.85
C GLN A 227 6.53 -23.67 -27.45
N LYS A 228 6.34 -22.68 -26.57
CA LYS A 228 5.74 -22.85 -25.23
C LYS A 228 4.30 -22.33 -25.15
N VAL A 229 3.70 -21.98 -26.29
CA VAL A 229 2.30 -21.57 -26.36
C VAL A 229 1.39 -22.75 -25.99
N THR A 230 0.50 -22.53 -25.01
CA THR A 230 -0.42 -23.53 -24.49
C THR A 230 -1.68 -22.86 -23.90
N SER A 231 -2.65 -23.66 -23.45
CA SER A 231 -3.88 -23.15 -22.85
C SER A 231 -3.69 -22.79 -21.37
N ALA A 232 -4.63 -22.01 -20.81
CA ALA A 232 -4.58 -21.61 -19.41
C ALA A 232 -4.66 -22.83 -18.46
N GLU A 233 -5.50 -23.81 -18.79
CA GLU A 233 -5.76 -25.04 -18.05
C GLU A 233 -4.54 -25.98 -18.01
N GLU A 234 -3.71 -25.95 -19.06
CA GLU A 234 -2.40 -26.62 -19.05
C GLU A 234 -1.37 -25.81 -18.26
N ALA A 235 -1.31 -24.48 -18.44
CA ALA A 235 -0.35 -23.61 -17.77
C ALA A 235 -0.46 -23.68 -16.23
N VAL A 236 -1.67 -23.66 -15.68
CA VAL A 236 -1.90 -23.72 -14.22
C VAL A 236 -1.49 -25.05 -13.58
N LYS A 237 -1.23 -26.10 -14.36
CA LYS A 237 -0.68 -27.37 -13.83
C LYS A 237 0.71 -27.20 -13.21
N ALA A 238 1.42 -26.13 -13.57
CA ALA A 238 2.70 -25.75 -12.97
C ALA A 238 2.59 -25.20 -11.54
N ILE A 239 1.37 -24.83 -11.09
CA ILE A 239 1.06 -24.32 -9.75
C ILE A 239 0.53 -25.47 -8.88
N GLY A 240 1.12 -25.65 -7.69
CA GLY A 240 0.77 -26.67 -6.69
C GLY A 240 0.11 -26.11 -5.42
N PRO A 241 -0.46 -26.99 -4.57
CA PRO A 241 -0.92 -26.63 -3.23
C PRO A 241 0.21 -26.10 -2.35
N GLY A 242 0.03 -24.90 -1.80
CA GLY A 242 1.04 -24.22 -0.96
C GLY A 242 2.12 -23.50 -1.74
N ASP A 243 2.02 -23.40 -3.07
CA ASP A 243 2.94 -22.58 -3.88
C ASP A 243 2.78 -21.09 -3.51
N THR A 244 3.90 -20.39 -3.39
CA THR A 244 3.93 -18.92 -3.43
C THR A 244 3.80 -18.46 -4.88
N VAL A 245 2.70 -17.78 -5.21
CA VAL A 245 2.37 -17.34 -6.57
C VAL A 245 2.41 -15.83 -6.65
N ALA A 246 3.38 -15.32 -7.41
CA ALA A 246 3.47 -13.92 -7.76
C ALA A 246 2.64 -13.63 -9.01
N VAL A 247 1.83 -12.56 -8.99
CA VAL A 247 0.91 -12.21 -10.07
C VAL A 247 1.14 -10.74 -10.46
N SER A 248 1.17 -10.45 -11.77
CA SER A 248 1.20 -9.07 -12.25
C SER A 248 -0.11 -8.34 -11.97
N GLY A 249 -0.06 -7.02 -11.89
CA GLY A 249 -1.23 -6.18 -11.70
C GLY A 249 -1.05 -5.14 -10.62
N PHE A 250 -1.56 -3.95 -10.90
CA PHE A 250 -1.47 -2.79 -10.03
C PHE A 250 -2.63 -1.83 -10.38
N ALA A 251 -3.48 -1.51 -9.40
CA ALA A 251 -4.73 -0.79 -9.61
C ALA A 251 -5.59 -1.40 -10.74
N SER A 252 -5.78 -2.73 -10.69
CA SER A 252 -6.39 -3.58 -11.74
C SER A 252 -5.61 -3.71 -13.05
N ALA A 253 -4.93 -2.66 -13.51
CA ALA A 253 -4.18 -2.66 -14.77
C ALA A 253 -3.02 -3.68 -14.77
N GLY A 254 -2.86 -4.43 -15.86
CA GLY A 254 -1.79 -5.44 -16.01
C GLY A 254 -2.03 -6.76 -15.27
N THR A 255 -3.26 -7.01 -14.81
CA THR A 255 -3.65 -8.29 -14.17
C THR A 255 -3.83 -9.37 -15.25
N PRO A 256 -3.40 -10.64 -15.08
CA PRO A 256 -3.68 -11.72 -16.04
C PRO A 256 -5.18 -12.09 -16.12
N LYS A 257 -5.69 -12.36 -17.33
CA LYS A 257 -7.13 -12.54 -17.63
C LYS A 257 -7.55 -14.02 -17.62
N ALA A 258 -6.75 -14.91 -18.19
CA ALA A 258 -7.12 -16.31 -18.42
C ALA A 258 -6.49 -17.30 -17.42
N VAL A 259 -5.26 -17.03 -16.97
CA VAL A 259 -4.55 -17.95 -16.06
C VAL A 259 -5.21 -18.03 -14.69
N ILE A 260 -5.81 -16.95 -14.17
CA ILE A 260 -6.42 -16.96 -12.84
C ILE A 260 -7.77 -17.70 -12.77
N PRO A 261 -8.71 -17.56 -13.74
CA PRO A 261 -9.89 -18.42 -13.82
C PRO A 261 -9.54 -19.92 -13.88
N ALA A 262 -8.58 -20.31 -14.73
CA ALA A 262 -8.13 -21.70 -14.80
C ALA A 262 -7.52 -22.19 -13.45
N LEU A 263 -6.89 -21.30 -12.68
CA LEU A 263 -6.35 -21.61 -11.36
C LEU A 263 -7.46 -21.78 -10.32
N ALA A 264 -8.51 -20.96 -10.37
CA ALA A 264 -9.69 -21.10 -9.52
C ALA A 264 -10.39 -22.44 -9.75
N ASP A 265 -10.61 -22.82 -11.02
CA ASP A 265 -11.17 -24.12 -11.40
C ASP A 265 -10.28 -25.29 -10.93
N ARG A 266 -8.95 -25.17 -11.07
CA ARG A 266 -7.98 -26.15 -10.59
C ARG A 266 -8.03 -26.31 -9.07
N ILE A 267 -8.12 -25.23 -8.32
CA ILE A 267 -8.27 -25.23 -6.84
C ILE A 267 -9.58 -25.91 -6.46
N HIS A 268 -10.68 -25.56 -7.12
CA HIS A 268 -12.00 -26.15 -6.87
C HIS A 268 -12.01 -27.67 -7.16
N ALA A 269 -11.48 -28.10 -8.31
CA ALA A 269 -11.38 -29.51 -8.68
C ALA A 269 -10.51 -30.33 -7.70
N ALA A 270 -9.38 -29.76 -7.23
CA ALA A 270 -8.53 -30.42 -6.24
C ALA A 270 -9.23 -30.56 -4.87
N ARG A 271 -9.98 -29.53 -4.44
CA ARG A 271 -10.78 -29.56 -3.20
C ARG A 271 -11.94 -30.56 -3.29
N ALA A 272 -12.61 -30.66 -4.45
CA ALA A 272 -13.61 -31.69 -4.71
C ALA A 272 -13.02 -33.12 -4.67
N ALA A 273 -11.74 -33.28 -5.00
CA ALA A 273 -10.98 -34.53 -4.83
C ALA A 273 -10.40 -34.74 -3.41
N GLY A 274 -10.72 -33.86 -2.45
CA GLY A 274 -10.31 -33.97 -1.04
C GLY A 274 -8.93 -33.42 -0.70
N ALA A 275 -8.24 -32.75 -1.63
CA ALA A 275 -6.96 -32.09 -1.35
C ALA A 275 -7.17 -30.67 -0.80
N ASN A 276 -6.42 -30.28 0.24
CA ASN A 276 -6.31 -28.86 0.58
C ASN A 276 -5.42 -28.18 -0.46
N PHE A 277 -5.94 -27.16 -1.15
CA PHE A 277 -5.20 -26.35 -2.12
C PHE A 277 -5.45 -24.88 -1.83
N THR A 278 -4.46 -24.21 -1.24
CA THR A 278 -4.32 -22.74 -1.17
C THR A 278 -3.04 -22.32 -1.88
N ILE A 279 -2.90 -21.02 -2.16
CA ILE A 279 -1.66 -20.36 -2.59
C ILE A 279 -1.36 -19.16 -1.68
N ASP A 280 -0.11 -18.73 -1.63
CA ASP A 280 0.24 -17.41 -1.09
C ASP A 280 0.33 -16.42 -2.25
N LEU A 281 -0.53 -15.39 -2.26
CA LEU A 281 -0.74 -14.48 -3.38
C LEU A 281 0.01 -13.15 -3.21
N LEU A 282 1.04 -12.98 -4.03
CA LEU A 282 1.92 -11.81 -4.07
C LEU A 282 1.61 -10.95 -5.31
N THR A 283 1.44 -9.64 -5.17
CA THR A 283 1.06 -8.74 -6.28
C THR A 283 1.85 -7.42 -6.30
N GLY A 284 1.63 -6.58 -7.31
CA GLY A 284 2.14 -5.20 -7.29
C GLY A 284 1.43 -4.37 -6.21
N ALA A 285 0.13 -4.19 -6.40
CA ALA A 285 -0.81 -3.66 -5.41
C ALA A 285 -2.17 -4.37 -5.59
N SER A 286 -3.29 -3.65 -5.62
CA SER A 286 -4.58 -4.23 -5.99
C SER A 286 -4.55 -4.76 -7.44
N VAL A 287 -5.02 -6.00 -7.62
CA VAL A 287 -5.32 -6.58 -8.93
C VAL A 287 -6.79 -6.32 -9.28
N SER A 288 -7.33 -6.94 -10.34
CA SER A 288 -8.73 -6.74 -10.70
C SER A 288 -9.70 -7.25 -9.61
N THR A 289 -10.83 -6.55 -9.45
CA THR A 289 -11.95 -6.90 -8.54
C THR A 289 -12.61 -8.25 -8.88
N GLU A 290 -12.38 -8.80 -10.07
CA GLU A 290 -12.81 -10.15 -10.44
C GLU A 290 -11.76 -11.19 -10.08
N THR A 291 -10.50 -10.96 -10.48
CA THR A 291 -9.34 -11.80 -10.18
C THR A 291 -9.19 -12.07 -8.67
N GLU A 292 -9.24 -11.02 -7.85
CA GLU A 292 -9.06 -11.13 -6.40
C GLU A 292 -10.26 -11.83 -5.74
N ARG A 293 -11.48 -11.45 -6.14
CA ARG A 293 -12.74 -12.03 -5.64
C ARG A 293 -12.87 -13.51 -5.96
N MET A 294 -12.55 -13.93 -7.18
CA MET A 294 -12.70 -15.31 -7.64
C MET A 294 -11.82 -16.29 -6.84
N LEU A 295 -10.55 -15.95 -6.60
CA LEU A 295 -9.66 -16.74 -5.74
C LEU A 295 -10.07 -16.64 -4.26
N THR A 296 -10.56 -15.49 -3.82
CA THR A 296 -10.99 -15.30 -2.43
C THR A 296 -12.26 -16.09 -2.10
N GLU A 297 -13.29 -16.05 -2.95
CA GLU A 297 -14.61 -16.65 -2.69
C GLU A 297 -14.49 -18.14 -2.40
N ILE A 298 -13.67 -18.86 -3.17
CA ILE A 298 -13.37 -20.29 -2.99
C ILE A 298 -12.42 -20.61 -1.83
N ASP A 299 -12.03 -19.62 -1.01
CA ASP A 299 -11.00 -19.70 0.05
C ASP A 299 -9.63 -20.17 -0.48
N GLY A 300 -9.27 -19.79 -1.72
CA GLY A 300 -8.10 -20.28 -2.44
C GLY A 300 -6.77 -19.62 -2.07
N ILE A 301 -6.80 -18.51 -1.31
CA ILE A 301 -5.61 -17.76 -0.87
C ILE A 301 -5.40 -18.02 0.63
N ALA A 302 -4.16 -18.35 1.03
CA ALA A 302 -3.77 -18.45 2.43
C ALA A 302 -3.22 -17.11 2.93
N LEU A 303 -2.06 -16.66 2.41
CA LEU A 303 -1.52 -15.32 2.63
C LEU A 303 -1.73 -14.40 1.42
N ARG A 304 -1.99 -13.11 1.68
CA ARG A 304 -2.13 -12.06 0.67
C ARG A 304 -1.24 -10.85 1.00
N MET A 305 -0.52 -10.33 -0.01
CA MET A 305 0.28 -9.08 0.10
C MET A 305 0.46 -8.41 -1.27
N PRO A 306 0.79 -7.10 -1.36
CA PRO A 306 1.00 -6.11 -0.30
C PRO A 306 -0.15 -5.08 -0.17
N TYR A 307 -1.17 -5.15 -1.03
CA TYR A 307 -2.31 -4.24 -1.05
C TYR A 307 -3.51 -4.91 -1.73
N GLN A 308 -4.67 -4.91 -1.07
CA GLN A 308 -5.96 -5.33 -1.65
C GLN A 308 -6.99 -4.19 -1.58
N ALA A 309 -8.04 -4.26 -2.40
CA ALA A 309 -9.18 -3.34 -2.33
C ALA A 309 -10.55 -4.03 -2.45
N GLU A 310 -10.57 -5.35 -2.60
CA GLU A 310 -11.78 -6.13 -2.89
C GLU A 310 -12.61 -6.38 -1.60
N SER A 311 -13.93 -6.28 -1.72
CA SER A 311 -14.90 -6.46 -0.63
C SER A 311 -14.84 -7.80 0.09
N THR A 312 -14.81 -8.91 -0.63
CA THR A 312 -14.78 -10.27 -0.06
C THR A 312 -13.39 -10.57 0.51
N ALA A 313 -12.31 -10.12 -0.13
CA ALA A 313 -10.95 -10.22 0.40
C ALA A 313 -10.84 -9.49 1.75
N ARG A 314 -11.20 -8.20 1.78
CA ARG A 314 -11.34 -7.39 2.99
C ARG A 314 -12.20 -8.08 4.05
N GLN A 315 -13.30 -8.74 3.67
CA GLN A 315 -14.16 -9.46 4.61
C GLN A 315 -13.46 -10.68 5.23
N LYS A 316 -12.79 -11.53 4.42
CA LYS A 316 -12.13 -12.75 4.91
C LYS A 316 -10.91 -12.44 5.78
N ILE A 317 -10.15 -11.39 5.46
CA ILE A 317 -9.04 -10.88 6.31
C ILE A 317 -9.59 -10.43 7.67
N ASN A 318 -10.62 -9.57 7.68
CA ASN A 318 -11.26 -9.08 8.90
C ASN A 318 -12.03 -10.15 9.71
N GLN A 319 -12.08 -11.39 9.21
CA GLN A 319 -12.63 -12.56 9.89
C GLN A 319 -11.54 -13.57 10.31
N GLY A 320 -10.25 -13.27 10.09
CA GLY A 320 -9.14 -14.16 10.40
C GLY A 320 -9.12 -15.45 9.58
N ARG A 321 -9.61 -15.39 8.33
CA ARG A 321 -9.66 -16.55 7.40
C ARG A 321 -8.60 -16.52 6.30
N MET A 322 -8.00 -15.37 6.07
CA MET A 322 -6.93 -15.15 5.09
C MET A 322 -5.90 -14.24 5.74
N ASP A 323 -4.66 -14.68 5.81
CA ASP A 323 -3.56 -13.89 6.35
C ASP A 323 -3.25 -12.74 5.40
N TYR A 324 -2.92 -11.57 5.95
CA TYR A 324 -2.69 -10.36 5.18
C TYR A 324 -1.51 -9.58 5.73
N VAL A 325 -0.66 -9.12 4.82
CA VAL A 325 0.49 -8.27 5.13
C VAL A 325 0.48 -7.09 4.17
N ASP A 326 0.07 -5.91 4.64
CA ASP A 326 0.27 -4.68 3.91
C ASP A 326 1.63 -4.04 4.21
N ILE A 327 2.21 -3.43 3.17
CA ILE A 327 3.61 -3.00 3.16
C ILE A 327 3.71 -1.70 2.37
N HIS A 328 4.64 -0.82 2.76
CA HIS A 328 5.14 0.24 1.87
C HIS A 328 5.55 -0.36 0.52
N LEU A 329 4.97 0.13 -0.56
CA LEU A 329 5.03 -0.55 -1.85
C LEU A 329 6.43 -0.54 -2.48
N SER A 330 7.28 0.43 -2.11
CA SER A 330 8.70 0.44 -2.50
C SER A 330 9.49 -0.74 -1.92
N HIS A 331 9.14 -1.21 -0.71
CA HIS A 331 9.90 -2.24 0.03
C HIS A 331 9.67 -3.66 -0.50
N VAL A 332 8.56 -3.90 -1.21
CA VAL A 332 8.09 -5.24 -1.58
C VAL A 332 9.12 -6.01 -2.40
N ALA A 333 9.66 -5.38 -3.45
CA ALA A 333 10.69 -5.97 -4.30
C ALA A 333 11.94 -6.42 -3.51
N GLN A 334 12.37 -5.60 -2.53
CA GLN A 334 13.51 -5.92 -1.68
C GLN A 334 13.21 -7.07 -0.72
N GLN A 335 12.09 -7.04 0.01
CA GLN A 335 11.77 -8.07 1.01
C GLN A 335 11.55 -9.45 0.39
N VAL A 336 10.98 -9.50 -0.81
CA VAL A 336 10.88 -10.73 -1.61
C VAL A 336 12.26 -11.22 -2.00
N TRP A 337 13.16 -10.34 -2.48
CA TRP A 337 14.51 -10.71 -2.89
C TRP A 337 15.41 -11.09 -1.70
N GLU A 338 15.14 -10.57 -0.50
CA GLU A 338 15.73 -11.02 0.77
C GLU A 338 15.12 -12.33 1.30
N GLY A 339 14.08 -12.88 0.64
CA GLY A 339 13.49 -14.18 0.92
C GLY A 339 12.51 -14.21 2.10
N TYR A 340 11.94 -13.06 2.50
CA TYR A 340 11.03 -12.99 3.67
C TYR A 340 9.74 -13.81 3.46
N TYR A 341 9.35 -14.01 2.20
CA TYR A 341 8.19 -14.78 1.76
C TYR A 341 8.56 -16.14 1.17
N GLY A 342 9.74 -16.68 1.54
CA GLY A 342 10.24 -17.95 1.02
C GLY A 342 10.66 -17.87 -0.45
N ALA A 343 10.48 -18.98 -1.17
CA ALA A 343 10.75 -19.07 -2.60
C ALA A 343 9.45 -18.85 -3.38
N VAL A 344 9.44 -17.86 -4.29
CA VAL A 344 8.32 -17.67 -5.22
C VAL A 344 8.32 -18.82 -6.22
N ASN A 345 7.37 -19.74 -6.14
CA ASN A 345 7.37 -20.96 -6.97
C ASN A 345 6.92 -20.69 -8.41
N VAL A 346 5.99 -19.76 -8.60
CA VAL A 346 5.47 -19.38 -9.92
C VAL A 346 5.23 -17.87 -9.99
N ALA A 347 5.74 -17.22 -11.05
CA ALA A 347 5.28 -15.90 -11.47
C ALA A 347 4.30 -16.02 -12.64
N VAL A 348 3.17 -15.34 -12.57
CA VAL A 348 2.18 -15.18 -13.66
C VAL A 348 2.19 -13.72 -14.07
N VAL A 349 2.73 -13.41 -15.25
CA VAL A 349 2.97 -12.03 -15.69
C VAL A 349 2.31 -11.77 -17.05
N GLU A 350 1.43 -10.78 -17.09
CA GLU A 350 0.87 -10.25 -18.33
C GLU A 350 1.89 -9.37 -19.07
N VAL A 351 1.97 -9.54 -20.39
CA VAL A 351 2.83 -8.79 -21.30
C VAL A 351 2.05 -8.45 -22.57
N SER A 352 2.33 -7.31 -23.20
CA SER A 352 1.72 -6.91 -24.48
C SER A 352 2.36 -7.62 -25.68
N GLY A 353 3.58 -8.11 -25.52
CA GLY A 353 4.30 -8.89 -26.53
C GLY A 353 5.64 -9.43 -26.05
N ILE A 354 6.28 -10.22 -26.90
CA ILE A 354 7.61 -10.79 -26.73
C ILE A 354 8.40 -10.50 -28.01
N THR A 355 9.51 -9.79 -27.87
CA THR A 355 10.40 -9.39 -28.95
C THR A 355 11.12 -10.57 -29.60
N GLU A 356 11.81 -10.32 -30.71
CA GLU A 356 12.70 -11.25 -31.41
C GLU A 356 13.85 -11.77 -30.52
N THR A 357 14.31 -10.96 -29.55
CA THR A 357 15.37 -11.30 -28.59
C THR A 357 14.87 -12.08 -27.37
N GLY A 358 13.55 -12.26 -27.22
CA GLY A 358 12.94 -12.88 -26.04
C GLY A 358 12.70 -11.92 -24.87
N GLU A 359 13.02 -10.64 -25.03
CA GLU A 359 12.66 -9.59 -24.07
C GLU A 359 11.15 -9.31 -24.13
N LEU A 360 10.55 -9.00 -22.98
CA LEU A 360 9.11 -8.94 -22.79
C LEU A 360 8.62 -7.48 -22.76
N ILE A 361 7.66 -7.15 -23.62
CA ILE A 361 7.04 -5.83 -23.69
C ILE A 361 5.95 -5.75 -22.60
N PRO A 362 6.05 -4.86 -21.60
CA PRO A 362 5.06 -4.82 -20.52
C PRO A 362 3.66 -4.35 -20.99
N SER A 363 2.63 -4.56 -20.16
CA SER A 363 1.27 -4.06 -20.40
C SER A 363 1.00 -2.72 -19.68
N ALA A 364 -0.21 -2.48 -19.17
CA ALA A 364 -0.61 -1.19 -18.59
C ALA A 364 -0.08 -0.92 -17.16
N SER A 365 0.66 -1.86 -16.57
CA SER A 365 1.37 -1.64 -15.30
C SER A 365 2.72 -2.37 -15.23
N VAL A 366 3.57 -1.93 -14.29
CA VAL A 366 4.88 -2.53 -14.03
C VAL A 366 4.96 -3.18 -12.65
N GLY A 367 4.52 -2.48 -11.60
CA GLY A 367 4.48 -2.99 -10.23
C GLY A 367 5.79 -3.67 -9.81
N ASN A 368 5.69 -4.92 -9.36
CA ASN A 368 6.82 -5.79 -9.00
C ASN A 368 7.25 -6.77 -10.12
N ASN A 369 6.71 -6.66 -11.34
CA ASN A 369 6.84 -7.68 -12.39
C ASN A 369 8.30 -8.04 -12.74
N LYS A 370 9.20 -7.05 -12.76
CA LYS A 370 10.66 -7.27 -12.86
C LYS A 370 11.13 -8.30 -11.83
N THR A 371 10.85 -8.04 -10.55
CA THR A 371 11.28 -8.88 -9.43
C THR A 371 10.64 -10.26 -9.51
N TRP A 372 9.36 -10.37 -9.89
CA TRP A 372 8.70 -11.66 -10.13
C TRP A 372 9.45 -12.51 -11.17
N LEU A 373 9.82 -11.91 -12.31
CA LEU A 373 10.59 -12.58 -13.37
C LEU A 373 12.01 -12.94 -12.92
N ASP A 374 12.65 -12.09 -12.11
CA ASP A 374 13.98 -12.35 -11.55
C ASP A 374 13.96 -13.54 -10.56
N VAL A 375 13.07 -13.53 -9.55
CA VAL A 375 13.15 -14.44 -8.39
C VAL A 375 12.37 -15.74 -8.51
N ALA A 376 11.29 -15.81 -9.31
CA ALA A 376 10.41 -16.98 -9.29
C ALA A 376 11.07 -18.24 -9.89
N GLU A 377 10.77 -19.44 -9.39
CA GLU A 377 11.32 -20.69 -9.94
C GLU A 377 10.79 -20.97 -11.37
N LYS A 378 9.48 -20.75 -11.58
CA LYS A 378 8.80 -20.92 -12.87
C LYS A 378 8.13 -19.61 -13.29
N VAL A 379 7.98 -19.39 -14.59
CA VAL A 379 7.25 -18.24 -15.15
C VAL A 379 6.16 -18.73 -16.11
N ILE A 380 4.94 -18.23 -15.92
CA ILE A 380 3.83 -18.28 -16.88
C ILE A 380 3.69 -16.87 -17.46
N LEU A 381 3.77 -16.74 -18.78
CA LEU A 381 3.54 -15.46 -19.46
C LEU A 381 2.13 -15.44 -20.06
N GLU A 382 1.37 -14.39 -19.82
CA GLU A 382 0.10 -14.15 -20.51
C GLU A 382 0.28 -13.02 -21.52
N VAL A 383 0.24 -13.34 -22.82
CA VAL A 383 0.50 -12.40 -23.91
C VAL A 383 -0.83 -11.86 -24.42
N ASN A 384 -1.21 -10.68 -23.93
CA ASN A 384 -2.50 -10.07 -24.20
C ASN A 384 -2.45 -9.14 -25.42
N SER A 385 -3.06 -9.55 -26.53
CA SER A 385 -3.07 -8.79 -27.78
C SER A 385 -4.03 -7.59 -27.79
N TRP A 386 -4.91 -7.46 -26.78
CA TRP A 386 -5.76 -6.28 -26.61
C TRP A 386 -4.94 -5.01 -26.33
N VAL A 387 -3.83 -5.15 -25.59
CA VAL A 387 -2.93 -4.04 -25.28
C VAL A 387 -2.27 -3.56 -26.58
N PRO A 388 -2.31 -2.26 -26.95
CA PRO A 388 -1.74 -1.78 -28.21
C PRO A 388 -0.23 -2.01 -28.33
N ASP A 389 0.26 -2.36 -29.52
CA ASP A 389 1.70 -2.48 -29.82
C ASP A 389 2.46 -1.19 -29.49
N ALA A 390 1.82 -0.03 -29.67
CA ALA A 390 2.36 1.29 -29.38
C ALA A 390 2.52 1.61 -27.87
N MET A 391 2.21 0.67 -26.97
CA MET A 391 2.70 0.71 -25.59
C MET A 391 4.23 0.48 -25.52
N ASP A 392 4.84 -0.16 -26.53
CA ASP A 392 6.29 -0.40 -26.56
C ASP A 392 7.08 0.91 -26.44
N GLY A 393 7.89 1.01 -25.39
CA GLY A 393 8.72 2.17 -25.08
C GLY A 393 8.19 3.11 -23.99
N ILE A 394 6.93 2.98 -23.53
CA ILE A 394 6.39 3.82 -22.45
C ILE A 394 6.99 3.47 -21.07
N HIS A 395 7.55 2.27 -20.92
CA HIS A 395 8.12 1.77 -19.67
C HIS A 395 9.62 2.09 -19.51
N ASP A 396 10.13 2.07 -18.29
CA ASP A 396 11.57 2.11 -17.96
C ASP A 396 11.88 1.16 -16.79
N ILE A 397 12.33 -0.04 -17.15
CA ILE A 397 12.63 -1.15 -16.25
C ILE A 397 14.09 -1.03 -15.80
N TYR A 398 14.29 -0.58 -14.57
CA TYR A 398 15.61 -0.41 -13.98
C TYR A 398 16.15 -1.72 -13.38
N TYR A 399 17.30 -2.18 -13.90
CA TYR A 399 18.01 -3.38 -13.43
C TYR A 399 19.22 -3.06 -12.53
N GLY A 400 19.39 -1.80 -12.11
CA GLY A 400 20.50 -1.37 -11.25
C GLY A 400 20.25 -1.55 -9.75
N THR A 401 19.05 -1.96 -9.32
CA THR A 401 18.81 -2.29 -7.90
C THR A 401 19.54 -3.57 -7.50
N ALA A 402 20.05 -3.59 -6.28
CA ALA A 402 20.77 -4.71 -5.69
C ALA A 402 20.52 -4.76 -4.18
N LEU A 403 20.73 -5.92 -3.57
CA LEU A 403 20.63 -6.08 -2.12
C LEU A 403 21.82 -5.43 -1.39
N PRO A 404 21.65 -5.01 -0.12
CA PRO A 404 22.76 -4.68 0.77
C PRO A 404 23.76 -5.86 0.88
N PRO A 405 25.08 -5.61 0.98
CA PRO A 405 25.76 -4.32 1.12
C PRO A 405 26.21 -3.72 -0.23
N HIS A 406 25.63 -4.14 -1.36
CA HIS A 406 26.12 -3.79 -2.71
C HIS A 406 25.22 -2.86 -3.51
N ARG A 407 24.07 -2.45 -2.95
CA ARG A 407 23.18 -1.41 -3.51
C ARG A 407 23.97 -0.13 -3.85
N ARG A 408 23.63 0.47 -4.99
CA ARG A 408 24.16 1.75 -5.47
C ARG A 408 23.06 2.83 -5.39
N PRO A 409 23.42 4.13 -5.45
CA PRO A 409 22.44 5.19 -5.66
C PRO A 409 21.61 4.93 -6.92
N ILE A 410 20.38 5.43 -6.94
CA ILE A 410 19.55 5.40 -8.14
C ILE A 410 19.83 6.70 -8.89
N GLU A 411 20.43 6.62 -10.09
CA GLU A 411 20.82 7.79 -10.90
C GLU A 411 19.62 8.43 -11.64
N LEU A 412 18.52 8.66 -10.91
CA LEU A 412 17.33 9.39 -11.36
C LEU A 412 17.34 10.77 -10.69
N THR A 413 17.33 11.82 -11.51
CA THR A 413 17.50 13.23 -11.10
C THR A 413 16.36 14.15 -11.53
N ASP A 414 15.64 13.81 -12.61
CA ASP A 414 14.43 14.47 -13.08
C ASP A 414 13.32 13.42 -13.33
N VAL A 415 12.05 13.85 -13.32
CA VAL A 415 10.85 13.02 -13.50
C VAL A 415 10.88 12.25 -14.83
N GLU A 416 11.51 12.82 -15.86
CA GLU A 416 11.51 12.33 -17.25
C GLU A 416 12.62 11.30 -17.52
N ASP A 417 13.64 11.22 -16.65
CA ASP A 417 14.87 10.45 -16.83
C ASP A 417 14.60 8.98 -17.20
N ARG A 418 15.40 8.43 -18.11
CA ARG A 418 15.41 7.00 -18.44
C ARG A 418 16.67 6.36 -17.87
N ILE A 419 16.52 5.50 -16.87
CA ILE A 419 17.64 4.88 -16.13
C ILE A 419 17.84 3.40 -16.46
N GLY A 420 16.90 2.77 -17.17
CA GLY A 420 16.90 1.37 -17.57
C GLY A 420 16.45 1.17 -19.03
N GLN A 421 15.67 0.12 -19.27
CA GLN A 421 15.26 -0.33 -20.62
C GLN A 421 13.74 -0.50 -20.75
N PRO A 422 13.15 -0.47 -21.96
CA PRO A 422 11.69 -0.51 -22.13
C PRO A 422 11.06 -1.90 -21.86
N HIS A 423 11.85 -2.98 -21.85
CA HIS A 423 11.36 -4.36 -21.77
C HIS A 423 11.86 -5.07 -20.51
N TYR A 424 11.11 -6.07 -20.03
CA TYR A 424 11.67 -7.01 -19.04
C TYR A 424 12.61 -8.01 -19.72
N ARG A 425 13.61 -8.43 -18.96
CA ARG A 425 14.41 -9.62 -19.21
C ARG A 425 13.81 -10.80 -18.45
N VAL A 426 13.86 -11.99 -19.04
CA VAL A 426 13.57 -13.27 -18.38
C VAL A 426 14.54 -14.31 -18.92
N ASP A 427 14.92 -15.30 -18.12
CA ASP A 427 15.58 -16.50 -18.64
C ASP A 427 14.52 -17.38 -19.35
N PRO A 428 14.64 -17.65 -20.66
CA PRO A 428 13.67 -18.47 -21.39
C PRO A 428 13.53 -19.90 -20.86
N ALA A 429 14.51 -20.41 -20.09
CA ALA A 429 14.39 -21.71 -19.42
C ALA A 429 13.35 -21.69 -18.29
N LYS A 430 13.22 -20.58 -17.56
CA LYS A 430 12.26 -20.40 -16.45
C LYS A 430 10.81 -20.34 -16.93
N VAL A 431 10.58 -19.89 -18.17
CA VAL A 431 9.23 -19.84 -18.75
C VAL A 431 8.74 -21.27 -19.00
N VAL A 432 7.68 -21.69 -18.31
CA VAL A 432 7.09 -23.04 -18.45
C VAL A 432 5.88 -23.05 -19.39
N ALA A 433 5.19 -21.93 -19.52
CA ALA A 433 4.03 -21.77 -20.39
C ALA A 433 3.91 -20.33 -20.90
N VAL A 434 3.37 -20.18 -22.11
CA VAL A 434 2.91 -18.91 -22.66
C VAL A 434 1.43 -19.08 -23.03
N VAL A 435 0.56 -18.24 -22.49
CA VAL A 435 -0.88 -18.24 -22.78
C VAL A 435 -1.19 -17.00 -23.61
N GLN A 436 -2.00 -17.10 -24.66
CA GLN A 436 -2.39 -15.96 -25.49
C GLN A 436 -3.79 -15.50 -25.10
N THR A 437 -3.97 -14.19 -24.87
CA THR A 437 -5.28 -13.58 -24.54
C THR A 437 -5.56 -12.36 -25.39
N ASN A 438 -6.81 -11.92 -25.40
CA ASN A 438 -7.28 -10.70 -26.06
C ASN A 438 -8.49 -10.17 -25.28
N ALA A 439 -8.24 -9.51 -24.15
CA ALA A 439 -9.29 -9.03 -23.26
C ALA A 439 -8.85 -7.76 -22.50
N PRO A 440 -9.78 -6.84 -22.20
CA PRO A 440 -9.47 -5.55 -21.60
C PRO A 440 -8.96 -5.66 -20.15
N ASP A 441 -8.20 -4.66 -19.73
CA ASP A 441 -8.04 -4.36 -18.30
C ASP A 441 -9.38 -3.92 -17.69
N SER A 442 -9.63 -4.29 -16.44
CA SER A 442 -10.84 -3.88 -15.73
C SER A 442 -10.80 -2.38 -15.43
N ALA A 443 -11.76 -1.64 -15.99
CA ALA A 443 -11.87 -0.20 -15.81
C ALA A 443 -12.06 0.20 -14.33
N SER A 444 -11.37 1.27 -13.94
CA SER A 444 -11.53 1.92 -12.64
C SER A 444 -12.82 2.77 -12.63
N ALA A 445 -13.63 2.61 -11.60
CA ALA A 445 -14.84 3.42 -11.42
C ALA A 445 -14.47 4.88 -11.09
N LEU A 446 -14.73 5.79 -12.03
CA LEU A 446 -14.56 7.23 -11.82
C LEU A 446 -15.85 7.84 -11.29
N THR A 447 -15.76 8.61 -10.20
CA THR A 447 -16.85 9.47 -9.71
C THR A 447 -16.42 10.93 -9.86
N ALA A 448 -17.34 11.79 -10.27
CA ALA A 448 -17.08 13.23 -10.33
C ALA A 448 -16.82 13.79 -8.91
N PRO A 449 -15.94 14.80 -8.76
CA PRO A 449 -15.81 15.55 -7.52
C PRO A 449 -17.16 16.04 -6.98
N ASP A 450 -17.38 15.85 -5.68
CA ASP A 450 -18.49 16.45 -4.96
C ASP A 450 -18.07 17.80 -4.35
N ALA A 451 -19.04 18.55 -3.81
CA ALA A 451 -18.78 19.87 -3.21
C ALA A 451 -17.81 19.82 -2.01
N VAL A 452 -17.70 18.67 -1.33
CA VAL A 452 -16.73 18.44 -0.25
C VAL A 452 -15.32 18.31 -0.83
N SER A 453 -15.17 17.54 -1.91
CA SER A 453 -13.91 17.35 -2.64
C SER A 453 -13.41 18.66 -3.26
N GLU A 454 -14.29 19.44 -3.89
CA GLU A 454 -13.95 20.75 -4.46
C GLU A 454 -13.61 21.80 -3.37
N ALA A 455 -14.26 21.76 -2.21
CA ALA A 455 -13.89 22.62 -1.07
C ALA A 455 -12.51 22.27 -0.48
N ILE A 456 -12.20 20.98 -0.33
CA ILE A 456 -10.86 20.49 0.05
C ILE A 456 -9.82 20.96 -0.99
N ALA A 457 -10.14 20.83 -2.28
CA ALA A 457 -9.26 21.27 -3.36
C ALA A 457 -9.00 22.78 -3.34
N ALA A 458 -10.02 23.61 -3.11
CA ALA A 458 -9.86 25.06 -2.96
C ALA A 458 -8.83 25.42 -1.87
N HIS A 459 -8.90 24.77 -0.70
CA HIS A 459 -7.95 25.01 0.39
C HIS A 459 -6.52 24.56 0.06
N VAL A 460 -6.33 23.49 -0.72
CA VAL A 460 -5.01 23.06 -1.21
C VAL A 460 -4.44 24.10 -2.18
N LEU A 461 -5.25 24.61 -3.10
CA LEU A 461 -4.83 25.59 -4.10
C LEU A 461 -4.48 26.94 -3.45
N ASP A 462 -5.32 27.44 -2.53
CA ASP A 462 -5.05 28.64 -1.72
C ASP A 462 -3.71 28.53 -0.97
N PHE A 463 -3.38 27.33 -0.47
CA PHE A 463 -2.12 27.05 0.21
C PHE A 463 -0.93 27.02 -0.75
N PHE A 464 -1.02 26.37 -1.91
CA PHE A 464 0.04 26.42 -2.93
C PHE A 464 0.28 27.86 -3.40
N ASP A 465 -0.79 28.63 -3.63
CA ASP A 465 -0.74 30.05 -3.96
C ASP A 465 -0.01 30.85 -2.86
N HIS A 466 -0.25 30.54 -1.58
CA HIS A 466 0.45 31.16 -0.46
C HIS A 466 1.94 30.77 -0.40
N GLU A 467 2.28 29.49 -0.57
CA GLU A 467 3.67 29.02 -0.59
C GLU A 467 4.46 29.66 -1.74
N VAL A 468 3.88 29.78 -2.92
CA VAL A 468 4.46 30.50 -4.08
C VAL A 468 4.65 31.99 -3.77
N LYS A 469 3.62 32.67 -3.23
CA LYS A 469 3.72 34.09 -2.82
C LYS A 469 4.76 34.34 -1.72
N CYS A 470 5.12 33.31 -0.96
CA CYS A 470 6.21 33.34 0.02
C CYS A 470 7.56 32.82 -0.50
N GLY A 471 7.68 32.44 -1.77
CA GLY A 471 8.92 31.90 -2.35
C GLY A 471 9.35 30.53 -1.80
N ARG A 472 8.41 29.75 -1.24
CA ARG A 472 8.64 28.40 -0.71
C ARG A 472 8.35 27.29 -1.73
N LEU A 473 7.55 27.56 -2.76
CA LEU A 473 7.38 26.69 -3.92
C LEU A 473 7.66 27.47 -5.22
N PRO A 474 8.15 26.81 -6.29
CA PRO A 474 8.36 27.45 -7.59
C PRO A 474 7.08 28.02 -8.20
N GLU A 475 7.17 29.25 -8.73
CA GLU A 475 6.07 29.91 -9.42
C GLU A 475 5.67 29.14 -10.69
N ASN A 476 4.36 29.00 -10.92
CA ASN A 476 3.73 28.33 -12.06
C ASN A 476 3.99 26.81 -12.22
N THR A 477 5.15 26.27 -11.83
CA THR A 477 5.50 24.84 -12.00
C THR A 477 5.36 23.99 -10.74
N LEU A 478 5.31 24.59 -9.55
CA LEU A 478 5.43 23.90 -8.25
C LEU A 478 6.67 22.97 -8.21
N LEU A 479 6.62 21.95 -7.34
CA LEU A 479 7.51 20.78 -7.35
C LEU A 479 6.71 19.56 -7.84
N PRO A 480 7.35 18.44 -8.23
CA PRO A 480 6.63 17.32 -8.83
C PRO A 480 5.58 16.72 -7.90
N LEU A 481 4.39 16.45 -8.44
CA LEU A 481 3.21 16.07 -7.66
C LEU A 481 3.07 14.54 -7.55
N GLN A 482 2.75 14.05 -6.35
CA GLN A 482 2.12 12.75 -6.13
C GLN A 482 0.68 12.98 -5.65
N ALA A 483 -0.26 12.25 -6.24
CA ALA A 483 -1.66 12.26 -5.85
C ALA A 483 -2.17 10.81 -5.76
N GLY A 484 -2.83 10.48 -4.65
CA GLY A 484 -3.53 9.21 -4.48
C GLY A 484 -4.79 9.08 -5.35
N ILE A 485 -5.48 7.94 -5.24
CA ILE A 485 -6.72 7.68 -5.98
C ILE A 485 -7.93 8.35 -5.29
N GLY A 486 -8.82 8.96 -6.07
CA GLY A 486 -10.20 9.29 -5.65
C GLY A 486 -10.64 10.75 -5.85
N ASN A 487 -11.90 11.03 -5.50
CA ASN A 487 -12.60 12.29 -5.79
C ASN A 487 -11.82 13.55 -5.34
N VAL A 488 -11.22 13.51 -4.15
CA VAL A 488 -10.45 14.62 -3.59
C VAL A 488 -9.18 14.90 -4.40
N ALA A 489 -8.46 13.85 -4.81
CA ALA A 489 -7.27 13.99 -5.64
C ALA A 489 -7.64 14.52 -7.05
N ASN A 490 -8.72 13.98 -7.64
CA ASN A 490 -9.24 14.46 -8.92
C ASN A 490 -9.68 15.94 -8.85
N ALA A 491 -10.28 16.38 -7.73
CA ALA A 491 -10.66 17.77 -7.51
C ALA A 491 -9.43 18.70 -7.44
N VAL A 492 -8.37 18.31 -6.73
CA VAL A 492 -7.10 19.08 -6.69
C VAL A 492 -6.49 19.17 -8.09
N LEU A 493 -6.44 18.06 -8.84
CA LEU A 493 -5.90 18.02 -10.20
C LEU A 493 -6.68 18.92 -11.17
N GLY A 494 -8.02 18.83 -11.20
CA GLY A 494 -8.86 19.73 -12.00
C GLY A 494 -8.81 21.19 -11.54
N GLY A 495 -8.51 21.43 -10.26
CA GLY A 495 -8.26 22.74 -9.70
C GLY A 495 -6.98 23.41 -10.22
N LEU A 496 -5.89 22.65 -10.36
CA LEU A 496 -4.60 23.14 -10.85
C LEU A 496 -4.69 23.67 -12.30
N GLU A 497 -5.48 23.01 -13.16
CA GLU A 497 -5.75 23.44 -14.54
C GLU A 497 -6.45 24.81 -14.62
N ARG A 498 -7.44 25.01 -13.75
CA ARG A 498 -8.21 26.26 -13.64
C ARG A 498 -7.36 27.39 -13.05
N GLY A 499 -6.29 27.06 -12.31
CA GLY A 499 -5.29 27.99 -11.78
C GLY A 499 -4.21 28.41 -12.80
N PRO A 500 -3.20 29.18 -12.37
CA PRO A 500 -2.11 29.66 -13.23
C PRO A 500 -1.07 28.58 -13.59
N TYR A 501 -1.15 27.41 -12.95
CA TYR A 501 -0.10 26.38 -12.96
C TYR A 501 0.05 25.71 -14.33
N ARG A 502 1.25 25.73 -14.91
CA ARG A 502 1.53 25.17 -16.25
C ARG A 502 2.93 24.58 -16.32
N GLY A 503 3.10 23.54 -17.14
CA GLY A 503 4.35 22.79 -17.21
C GLY A 503 4.63 21.93 -15.97
N LEU A 504 3.59 21.61 -15.18
CA LEU A 504 3.69 20.76 -13.99
C LEU A 504 4.31 19.40 -14.35
N THR A 505 4.96 18.76 -13.38
CA THR A 505 5.40 17.36 -13.51
C THR A 505 4.79 16.52 -12.40
N CYS A 506 4.61 15.23 -12.66
CA CYS A 506 4.05 14.31 -11.67
C CYS A 506 4.95 13.08 -11.51
N TYR A 507 5.20 12.68 -10.28
CA TYR A 507 5.94 11.47 -9.93
C TYR A 507 5.13 10.75 -8.86
N SER A 508 4.16 9.97 -9.35
CA SER A 508 3.10 9.36 -8.55
C SER A 508 3.23 7.84 -8.57
N GLU A 509 2.27 7.17 -7.95
CA GLU A 509 2.09 5.72 -8.01
C GLU A 509 1.26 5.33 -9.25
N VAL A 510 0.17 6.04 -9.51
CA VAL A 510 -0.77 5.78 -10.62
C VAL A 510 -1.07 7.03 -11.45
N ILE A 511 -1.48 6.80 -12.69
CA ILE A 511 -2.06 7.80 -13.60
C ILE A 511 -3.55 7.48 -13.77
N GLN A 512 -4.42 8.45 -13.52
CA GLN A 512 -5.87 8.36 -13.71
C GLN A 512 -6.34 9.24 -14.88
N ASP A 513 -7.61 9.13 -15.28
CA ASP A 513 -8.25 9.91 -16.35
C ASP A 513 -7.95 11.42 -16.27
N GLY A 514 -8.05 12.01 -15.07
CA GLY A 514 -7.73 13.42 -14.85
C GLY A 514 -6.27 13.77 -15.19
N MET A 515 -5.33 12.86 -14.96
CA MET A 515 -3.93 13.07 -15.34
C MET A 515 -3.72 12.98 -16.85
N LEU A 516 -4.43 12.08 -17.55
CA LEU A 516 -4.42 12.05 -19.02
C LEU A 516 -4.97 13.36 -19.62
N HIS A 517 -6.01 13.94 -19.00
CA HIS A 517 -6.57 15.23 -19.38
C HIS A 517 -5.56 16.36 -19.19
N LEU A 518 -4.95 16.48 -17.99
CA LEU A 518 -3.94 17.50 -17.70
C LEU A 518 -2.73 17.45 -18.62
N ILE A 519 -2.32 16.26 -19.06
CA ILE A 519 -1.25 16.06 -20.04
C ILE A 519 -1.69 16.54 -21.43
N LYS A 520 -2.87 16.11 -21.89
CA LYS A 520 -3.41 16.47 -23.22
C LYS A 520 -3.66 17.97 -23.40
N HIS A 521 -3.99 18.68 -22.31
CA HIS A 521 -4.16 20.13 -22.30
C HIS A 521 -2.89 20.92 -21.90
N GLY A 522 -1.75 20.26 -21.68
CA GLY A 522 -0.45 20.89 -21.43
C GLY A 522 -0.29 21.55 -20.06
N THR A 523 -1.22 21.32 -19.13
CA THR A 523 -1.08 21.72 -17.72
C THR A 523 0.02 20.92 -17.04
N VAL A 524 0.03 19.60 -17.27
CA VAL A 524 1.13 18.70 -16.91
C VAL A 524 1.97 18.43 -18.16
N ARG A 525 3.29 18.64 -18.06
CA ARG A 525 4.27 18.37 -19.12
C ARG A 525 4.61 16.88 -19.21
N PHE A 526 4.68 16.19 -18.07
CA PHE A 526 5.10 14.79 -18.00
C PHE A 526 4.67 14.12 -16.68
N ALA A 527 4.33 12.83 -16.74
CA ALA A 527 3.97 12.02 -15.57
C ALA A 527 4.75 10.69 -15.50
N SER A 528 5.35 10.42 -14.34
CA SER A 528 5.98 9.16 -13.97
C SER A 528 5.08 8.41 -12.98
N ALA A 529 4.87 7.11 -13.19
CA ALA A 529 4.02 6.23 -12.37
C ALA A 529 4.47 4.76 -12.44
N THR A 530 3.74 3.83 -11.79
CA THR A 530 3.88 2.38 -12.03
C THR A 530 2.69 1.77 -12.78
N ALA A 531 1.52 2.41 -12.79
CA ALA A 531 0.32 1.88 -13.45
C ALA A 531 -0.66 2.95 -13.99
N LEU A 532 -1.53 2.52 -14.90
CA LEU A 532 -2.60 3.30 -15.53
C LEU A 532 -3.96 2.89 -14.93
N ALA A 533 -4.46 3.62 -13.93
CA ALA A 533 -5.70 3.34 -13.20
C ALA A 533 -6.89 4.11 -13.80
N LEU A 534 -7.32 3.68 -14.99
CA LEU A 534 -8.20 4.41 -15.91
C LEU A 534 -9.64 3.86 -15.96
N SER A 535 -10.62 4.72 -16.24
CA SER A 535 -11.98 4.31 -16.61
C SER A 535 -12.04 3.80 -18.07
N GLU A 536 -13.21 3.30 -18.52
CA GLU A 536 -13.43 2.89 -19.92
C GLU A 536 -13.12 4.03 -20.90
N ALA A 537 -13.56 5.25 -20.59
CA ALA A 537 -13.28 6.44 -21.40
C ALA A 537 -11.80 6.86 -21.33
N GLY A 538 -11.14 6.69 -20.18
CA GLY A 538 -9.70 6.91 -20.03
C GLY A 538 -8.87 5.92 -20.83
N ILE A 539 -9.33 4.66 -20.93
CA ILE A 539 -8.73 3.62 -21.78
C ILE A 539 -8.92 3.97 -23.27
N GLU A 540 -10.12 4.38 -23.70
CA GLU A 540 -10.39 4.81 -25.08
C GLU A 540 -9.55 6.03 -25.48
N GLU A 541 -9.46 7.03 -24.61
CA GLU A 541 -8.61 8.22 -24.78
C GLU A 541 -7.12 7.85 -24.88
N LEU A 542 -6.61 7.04 -23.94
CA LEU A 542 -5.21 6.58 -23.97
C LEU A 542 -4.90 5.82 -25.27
N THR A 543 -5.71 4.82 -25.60
CA THR A 543 -5.45 3.91 -26.74
C THR A 543 -5.56 4.63 -28.09
N SER A 544 -6.47 5.60 -28.21
CA SER A 544 -6.63 6.43 -29.41
C SER A 544 -5.50 7.45 -29.61
N ASN A 545 -4.77 7.82 -28.55
CA ASN A 545 -3.75 8.87 -28.56
C ASN A 545 -2.38 8.37 -28.02
N ILE A 546 -2.14 7.05 -28.06
CA ILE A 546 -1.03 6.40 -27.34
C ILE A 546 0.36 6.90 -27.75
N ASP A 547 0.59 7.23 -29.02
CA ASP A 547 1.88 7.79 -29.47
C ASP A 547 2.20 9.17 -28.90
N PHE A 548 1.18 9.96 -28.54
CA PHE A 548 1.36 11.20 -27.78
C PHE A 548 1.65 10.87 -26.30
N TYR A 549 0.80 10.06 -25.67
CA TYR A 549 0.97 9.72 -24.25
C TYR A 549 2.30 9.00 -23.96
N ARG A 550 2.81 8.17 -24.86
CA ARG A 550 4.13 7.52 -24.77
C ARG A 550 5.31 8.50 -24.68
N GLN A 551 5.15 9.73 -25.16
CA GLN A 551 6.16 10.79 -25.07
C GLN A 551 6.06 11.59 -23.76
N HIS A 552 4.90 11.58 -23.10
CA HIS A 552 4.61 12.35 -21.89
C HIS A 552 4.41 11.50 -20.62
N ILE A 553 4.48 10.18 -20.72
CA ILE A 553 4.30 9.23 -19.62
C ILE A 553 5.52 8.32 -19.49
N ARG A 554 5.84 7.95 -18.24
CA ARG A 554 6.81 6.89 -17.92
C ARG A 554 6.28 5.92 -16.88
N LEU A 555 6.21 4.64 -17.24
CA LEU A 555 5.88 3.57 -16.30
C LEU A 555 7.15 2.90 -15.76
N ARG A 556 7.32 2.83 -14.45
CA ARG A 556 8.51 2.33 -13.75
C ARG A 556 8.14 1.23 -12.74
N PRO A 557 9.06 0.33 -12.32
CA PRO A 557 8.79 -0.58 -11.21
C PRO A 557 8.41 0.19 -9.94
N GLN A 558 7.56 -0.39 -9.09
CA GLN A 558 7.12 0.27 -7.85
C GLN A 558 8.25 0.49 -6.85
N GLU A 559 9.30 -0.35 -6.88
CA GLU A 559 10.58 -0.11 -6.18
C GLU A 559 11.18 1.26 -6.53
N ILE A 560 10.87 1.82 -7.72
CA ILE A 560 11.43 3.07 -8.26
C ILE A 560 10.42 4.22 -8.17
N SER A 561 9.16 4.04 -8.60
CA SER A 561 8.13 5.10 -8.51
C SER A 561 7.86 5.54 -7.07
N ASN A 562 8.09 4.65 -6.11
CA ASN A 562 7.88 4.92 -4.69
C ASN A 562 9.22 5.04 -3.91
N HIS A 563 10.39 5.02 -4.56
CA HIS A 563 11.67 4.89 -3.83
C HIS A 563 11.96 6.10 -2.92
N PRO A 564 12.18 5.92 -1.60
CA PRO A 564 12.46 7.01 -0.66
C PRO A 564 13.58 7.97 -1.07
N GLU A 565 14.66 7.45 -1.68
CA GLU A 565 15.78 8.27 -2.19
C GLU A 565 15.33 9.23 -3.30
N VAL A 566 14.46 8.75 -4.20
CA VAL A 566 13.99 9.50 -5.38
C VAL A 566 12.91 10.50 -4.98
N VAL A 567 11.94 10.06 -4.17
CA VAL A 567 10.89 10.92 -3.61
C VAL A 567 11.50 12.13 -2.88
N ARG A 568 12.56 11.89 -2.09
CA ARG A 568 13.25 12.96 -1.37
C ARG A 568 14.16 13.82 -2.26
N ARG A 569 14.79 13.25 -3.30
CA ARG A 569 15.64 14.01 -4.23
C ARG A 569 14.83 14.95 -5.14
N LEU A 570 13.71 14.46 -5.68
CA LEU A 570 12.82 15.23 -6.54
C LEU A 570 11.99 16.27 -5.77
N GLY A 571 11.92 16.16 -4.43
CA GLY A 571 11.18 17.08 -3.59
C GLY A 571 9.66 16.97 -3.76
N ILE A 572 9.14 15.74 -3.80
CA ILE A 572 7.73 15.47 -4.14
C ILE A 572 6.76 16.17 -3.18
N ILE A 573 5.71 16.76 -3.74
CA ILE A 573 4.51 17.17 -2.99
C ILE A 573 3.57 15.96 -2.92
N ALA A 574 3.42 15.40 -1.73
CA ALA A 574 2.66 14.18 -1.47
C ALA A 574 1.24 14.51 -0.97
N MET A 575 0.22 14.03 -1.67
CA MET A 575 -1.19 14.28 -1.37
C MET A 575 -1.96 12.97 -1.24
N ASN A 576 -2.28 12.59 0.00
CA ASN A 576 -2.80 11.26 0.33
C ASN A 576 -4.15 11.31 1.06
N GLY A 577 -4.99 10.30 0.83
CA GLY A 577 -6.24 10.12 1.58
C GLY A 577 -5.99 9.58 3.00
N MET A 578 -6.94 9.83 3.90
CA MET A 578 -6.94 9.25 5.25
C MET A 578 -8.36 8.86 5.71
N LEU A 579 -8.44 7.84 6.58
CA LEU A 579 -9.69 7.45 7.26
C LEU A 579 -9.99 8.42 8.41
N GLU A 580 -8.97 8.69 9.24
CA GLU A 580 -9.05 9.61 10.38
C GLU A 580 -7.65 10.13 10.75
N ALA A 581 -7.61 11.29 11.39
CA ALA A 581 -6.43 11.81 12.06
C ALA A 581 -6.76 12.19 13.51
N ASP A 582 -5.78 12.09 14.41
CA ASP A 582 -5.96 12.64 15.75
C ASP A 582 -5.66 14.14 15.83
N ILE A 583 -6.03 14.76 16.95
CA ILE A 583 -5.71 16.16 17.22
C ILE A 583 -4.19 16.45 17.25
N TYR A 584 -3.32 15.45 17.29
CA TYR A 584 -1.87 15.67 17.17
C TYR A 584 -1.36 15.49 15.73
N GLY A 585 -2.22 15.06 14.82
CA GLY A 585 -1.89 14.80 13.43
C GLY A 585 -1.08 13.52 13.23
N ASN A 586 -1.27 12.51 14.09
CA ASN A 586 -1.06 11.12 13.67
C ASN A 586 -2.24 10.68 12.80
N VAL A 587 -2.00 9.87 11.78
CA VAL A 587 -2.98 9.55 10.74
C VAL A 587 -3.17 8.04 10.61
N ASN A 588 -4.42 7.64 10.40
CA ASN A 588 -4.86 6.29 10.08
C ASN A 588 -5.42 6.28 8.65
N SER A 589 -4.82 5.45 7.81
CA SER A 589 -5.18 5.23 6.41
C SER A 589 -5.75 3.82 6.18
N THR A 590 -5.72 2.95 7.20
CA THR A 590 -5.91 1.50 7.02
C THR A 590 -6.98 0.86 7.91
N HIS A 591 -7.03 1.13 9.22
CA HIS A 591 -7.78 0.32 10.19
C HIS A 591 -8.98 1.04 10.80
N VAL A 592 -10.18 0.80 10.28
CA VAL A 592 -11.44 1.30 10.86
C VAL A 592 -11.61 0.77 12.29
N MET A 593 -11.79 1.70 13.25
CA MET A 593 -11.85 1.41 14.69
C MET A 593 -10.63 0.60 15.19
N GLY A 594 -9.44 0.86 14.61
CA GLY A 594 -8.15 0.26 14.99
C GLY A 594 -8.02 -1.25 14.79
N THR A 595 -9.01 -1.89 14.15
CA THR A 595 -9.10 -3.36 14.09
C THR A 595 -9.56 -3.90 12.74
N LYS A 596 -10.21 -3.09 11.90
CA LYS A 596 -10.76 -3.55 10.62
C LYS A 596 -10.02 -2.94 9.44
N ILE A 597 -9.19 -3.74 8.76
CA ILE A 597 -8.47 -3.29 7.56
C ILE A 597 -9.48 -2.87 6.48
N MET A 598 -9.22 -1.72 5.85
CA MET A 598 -9.86 -1.31 4.61
C MET A 598 -9.08 -1.86 3.42
N ASN A 599 -7.94 -1.26 3.09
CA ASN A 599 -7.14 -1.67 1.94
C ASN A 599 -5.77 -2.15 2.44
N GLY A 600 -4.84 -1.21 2.59
CA GLY A 600 -3.51 -1.36 3.16
C GLY A 600 -2.79 -0.01 3.09
N ILE A 601 -1.63 0.13 3.72
CA ILE A 601 -0.89 1.40 3.77
C ILE A 601 -0.48 1.87 2.37
N GLY A 602 -0.14 0.95 1.46
CA GLY A 602 0.25 1.29 0.10
C GLY A 602 1.48 2.21 0.05
N GLY A 603 1.58 3.03 -0.99
CA GLY A 603 2.63 4.04 -1.11
C GLY A 603 2.50 5.26 -0.19
N SER A 604 1.42 5.43 0.58
CA SER A 604 1.21 6.68 1.34
C SER A 604 2.36 6.95 2.32
N GLY A 605 2.91 5.90 2.95
CA GLY A 605 4.09 5.99 3.80
C GLY A 605 5.41 6.24 3.04
N ASP A 606 5.55 5.70 1.83
CA ASP A 606 6.71 5.98 0.95
C ASP A 606 6.80 7.48 0.62
N PHE A 607 5.65 8.08 0.28
CA PHE A 607 5.57 9.50 -0.09
C PHE A 607 5.55 10.44 1.13
N ALA A 608 4.73 10.18 2.15
CA ALA A 608 4.57 11.09 3.30
C ALA A 608 5.85 11.26 4.15
N ARG A 609 6.65 10.20 4.32
CA ARG A 609 7.93 10.23 5.06
C ARG A 609 9.03 11.00 4.33
N ASN A 610 8.96 11.09 3.00
CA ASN A 610 10.10 11.48 2.15
C ASN A 610 9.87 12.71 1.27
N GLY A 611 8.61 13.11 1.04
CA GLY A 611 8.25 14.28 0.26
C GLY A 611 8.77 15.60 0.85
N TYR A 612 8.87 16.62 0.01
CA TYR A 612 9.15 18.00 0.43
C TYR A 612 7.98 18.57 1.24
N LEU A 613 6.75 18.25 0.80
CA LEU A 613 5.50 18.61 1.47
C LEU A 613 4.64 17.35 1.62
N SER A 614 4.15 17.08 2.82
CA SER A 614 3.28 15.93 3.11
C SER A 614 1.90 16.40 3.58
N MET A 615 0.87 16.11 2.77
CA MET A 615 -0.51 16.53 2.98
C MET A 615 -1.43 15.30 3.08
N PHE A 616 -2.29 15.27 4.11
CA PHE A 616 -3.41 14.32 4.18
C PHE A 616 -4.75 15.03 4.07
N LEU A 617 -5.65 14.44 3.28
CA LEU A 617 -6.89 15.06 2.84
C LEU A 617 -8.06 14.09 3.08
N SER A 618 -9.13 14.57 3.72
CA SER A 618 -10.35 13.77 3.94
C SER A 618 -11.54 14.67 4.29
N PRO A 619 -12.79 14.28 3.98
CA PRO A 619 -13.97 14.89 4.59
C PRO A 619 -13.87 14.89 6.12
N SER A 620 -14.30 15.96 6.80
CA SER A 620 -14.21 16.08 8.26
C SER A 620 -15.12 15.13 9.03
N THR A 621 -16.07 14.48 8.35
CA THR A 621 -16.93 13.42 8.89
C THR A 621 -17.13 12.28 7.89
N ALA A 622 -17.52 11.11 8.41
CA ALA A 622 -17.96 9.97 7.63
C ALA A 622 -19.32 9.44 8.12
N LYS A 623 -19.93 8.52 7.35
CA LYS A 623 -21.23 7.88 7.66
C LYS A 623 -22.32 8.90 8.02
N ASN A 624 -22.56 9.88 7.14
CA ASN A 624 -23.61 10.90 7.28
C ASN A 624 -23.48 11.74 8.58
N GLY A 625 -22.24 12.08 8.96
CA GLY A 625 -21.93 12.82 10.19
C GLY A 625 -21.90 11.98 11.47
N ALA A 626 -22.12 10.66 11.39
CA ALA A 626 -22.06 9.78 12.55
C ALA A 626 -20.63 9.47 13.03
N ILE A 627 -19.61 9.66 12.17
CA ILE A 627 -18.19 9.51 12.50
C ILE A 627 -17.50 10.86 12.28
N SER A 628 -16.64 11.27 13.22
CA SER A 628 -15.67 12.35 13.03
C SER A 628 -14.39 11.81 12.41
N SER A 629 -13.86 12.47 11.38
CA SER A 629 -12.54 12.13 10.81
C SER A 629 -11.40 12.79 11.58
N ILE A 630 -11.70 13.66 12.55
CA ILE A 630 -10.75 14.21 13.53
C ILE A 630 -11.12 13.69 14.93
N VAL A 631 -10.20 12.99 15.60
CA VAL A 631 -10.48 12.23 16.85
C VAL A 631 -9.51 12.58 18.00
N PRO A 632 -9.85 12.30 19.28
CA PRO A 632 -8.97 12.62 20.42
C PRO A 632 -7.63 11.86 20.40
N MET A 633 -7.66 10.60 19.95
CA MET A 633 -6.49 9.76 19.63
C MET A 633 -6.92 8.78 18.55
N THR A 634 -6.04 8.48 17.58
CA THR A 634 -6.33 7.48 16.55
C THR A 634 -6.02 6.07 17.09
N PRO A 635 -6.90 5.08 16.89
CA PRO A 635 -6.75 3.74 17.46
C PRO A 635 -5.74 2.87 16.69
N HIS A 636 -5.28 3.33 15.52
CA HIS A 636 -4.17 2.80 14.75
C HIS A 636 -3.37 3.96 14.14
N VAL A 637 -2.08 3.77 13.86
CA VAL A 637 -1.19 4.81 13.31
C VAL A 637 -0.40 4.25 12.13
N ASP A 638 -0.71 4.74 10.94
CA ASP A 638 0.07 4.48 9.72
C ASP A 638 1.14 5.56 9.50
N HIS A 639 0.83 6.79 9.90
CA HIS A 639 1.72 7.95 9.76
C HIS A 639 1.77 8.72 11.07
N THR A 640 2.98 8.99 11.57
CA THR A 640 3.16 9.72 12.82
C THR A 640 2.99 11.23 12.60
N GLU A 641 2.91 12.01 13.68
CA GLU A 641 2.92 13.48 13.61
C GLU A 641 4.10 14.03 12.78
N HIS A 642 5.25 13.37 12.84
CA HIS A 642 6.47 13.73 12.08
C HIS A 642 6.31 13.61 10.56
N ASP A 643 5.35 12.78 10.10
CA ASP A 643 5.10 12.45 8.70
C ASP A 643 3.97 13.30 8.10
N THR A 644 3.28 14.07 8.96
CA THR A 644 2.08 14.82 8.63
C THR A 644 2.35 16.31 8.82
N GLN A 645 2.54 17.03 7.71
CA GLN A 645 2.89 18.45 7.73
C GLN A 645 1.68 19.36 7.50
N VAL A 646 0.70 18.89 6.73
CA VAL A 646 -0.56 19.58 6.49
C VAL A 646 -1.74 18.60 6.59
N LEU A 647 -2.81 19.02 7.26
CA LEU A 647 -4.12 18.34 7.19
C LEU A 647 -5.14 19.24 6.49
N VAL A 648 -6.01 18.66 5.67
CA VAL A 648 -7.06 19.38 4.94
C VAL A 648 -8.40 18.64 5.03
N THR A 649 -9.45 19.38 5.37
CA THR A 649 -10.85 18.96 5.25
C THR A 649 -11.67 20.09 4.60
N GLU A 650 -12.95 19.87 4.31
CA GLU A 650 -13.84 20.91 3.78
C GLU A 650 -14.17 22.04 4.78
N GLN A 651 -13.64 21.95 6.01
CA GLN A 651 -13.69 23.00 7.02
C GLN A 651 -12.52 23.98 6.92
N GLY A 652 -11.42 23.57 6.28
CA GLY A 652 -10.17 24.32 6.23
C GLY A 652 -8.91 23.46 6.30
N LEU A 653 -7.78 24.16 6.28
CA LEU A 653 -6.43 23.61 6.25
C LEU A 653 -5.66 23.95 7.53
N ALA A 654 -4.95 22.96 8.07
CA ALA A 654 -4.05 23.09 9.22
C ALA A 654 -2.60 22.84 8.78
N ASP A 655 -1.81 23.90 8.69
CA ASP A 655 -0.35 23.83 8.54
C ASP A 655 0.28 23.53 9.91
N LEU A 656 1.02 22.43 10.00
CA LEU A 656 1.59 21.88 11.23
C LEU A 656 3.11 22.10 11.31
N ARG A 657 3.73 22.69 10.29
CA ARG A 657 5.19 22.86 10.18
C ARG A 657 5.72 23.73 11.34
N GLY A 658 6.61 23.16 12.15
CA GLY A 658 7.19 23.84 13.32
C GLY A 658 6.22 24.00 14.51
N LEU A 659 5.09 23.30 14.53
CA LEU A 659 4.17 23.27 15.67
C LEU A 659 4.48 22.10 16.62
N SER A 660 4.52 22.37 17.92
CA SER A 660 4.50 21.30 18.94
C SER A 660 3.10 20.67 19.05
N PRO A 661 2.93 19.45 19.58
CA PRO A 661 1.63 18.77 19.65
C PRO A 661 0.50 19.62 20.26
N ARG A 662 0.76 20.34 21.36
CA ARG A 662 -0.20 21.29 21.97
C ARG A 662 -0.61 22.47 21.06
N ARG A 663 0.21 22.83 20.06
CA ARG A 663 -0.12 23.81 19.00
C ARG A 663 -0.83 23.13 17.83
N ARG A 664 -0.38 21.93 17.41
CA ARG A 664 -1.03 21.09 16.37
C ARG A 664 -2.51 20.87 16.72
N ALA A 665 -2.81 20.45 17.95
CA ALA A 665 -4.18 20.25 18.44
C ALA A 665 -5.08 21.48 18.30
N ARG A 666 -4.60 22.67 18.66
CA ARG A 666 -5.41 23.90 18.51
C ARG A 666 -5.74 24.17 17.05
N VAL A 667 -4.75 24.11 16.16
CA VAL A 667 -4.95 24.41 14.73
C VAL A 667 -5.81 23.33 14.05
N ILE A 668 -5.61 22.05 14.36
CA ILE A 668 -6.41 20.94 13.78
C ILE A 668 -7.87 21.01 14.23
N ILE A 669 -8.13 21.28 15.51
CA ILE A 669 -9.51 21.43 16.04
C ILE A 669 -10.17 22.69 15.46
N GLU A 670 -9.44 23.80 15.37
CA GLU A 670 -9.94 25.07 14.82
C GLU A 670 -10.27 24.98 13.32
N ARG A 671 -9.39 24.35 12.52
CA ARG A 671 -9.41 24.41 11.04
C ARG A 671 -9.99 23.19 10.36
N CYS A 672 -9.83 21.99 10.92
CA CYS A 672 -10.14 20.75 10.21
C CYS A 672 -11.32 19.96 10.81
N ALA A 673 -11.57 20.07 12.12
CA ALA A 673 -12.68 19.36 12.76
C ALA A 673 -14.05 19.94 12.39
N HIS A 674 -15.05 19.07 12.15
CA HIS A 674 -16.43 19.47 11.88
C HIS A 674 -17.03 20.28 13.06
N PRO A 675 -17.91 21.28 12.82
CA PRO A 675 -18.46 22.13 13.88
C PRO A 675 -19.24 21.37 14.97
N GLU A 676 -19.80 20.20 14.67
CA GLU A 676 -20.44 19.32 15.66
C GLU A 676 -19.45 18.66 16.64
N PHE A 677 -18.26 18.28 16.15
CA PHE A 677 -17.25 17.57 16.94
C PHE A 677 -16.22 18.52 17.57
N ARG A 678 -16.03 19.72 17.01
CA ARG A 678 -15.11 20.75 17.51
C ARG A 678 -15.28 21.04 19.01
N PRO A 679 -16.49 21.21 19.60
CA PRO A 679 -16.64 21.44 21.03
C PRO A 679 -16.18 20.26 21.90
N LEU A 680 -16.45 19.02 21.46
CA LEU A 680 -16.05 17.80 22.18
C LEU A 680 -14.53 17.60 22.17
N LEU A 681 -13.88 17.93 21.04
CA LEU A 681 -12.43 17.88 20.91
C LEU A 681 -11.74 19.00 21.73
N THR A 682 -12.33 20.21 21.77
CA THR A 682 -11.87 21.32 22.63
C THR A 682 -11.94 20.94 24.11
N ASP A 683 -13.08 20.42 24.58
CA ASP A 683 -13.25 19.94 25.95
C ASP A 683 -12.20 18.86 26.31
N TYR A 684 -11.99 17.88 25.44
CA TYR A 684 -10.96 16.85 25.64
C TYR A 684 -9.56 17.45 25.81
N ILE A 685 -9.11 18.34 24.91
CA ILE A 685 -7.76 18.91 24.98
C ILE A 685 -7.58 19.87 26.16
N GLU A 686 -8.64 20.57 26.59
CA GLU A 686 -8.61 21.43 27.76
C GLU A 686 -8.51 20.61 29.06
N ARG A 687 -9.35 19.58 29.24
CA ARG A 687 -9.28 18.68 30.40
C ARG A 687 -7.98 17.86 30.43
N ALA A 688 -7.52 17.37 29.28
CA ALA A 688 -6.20 16.74 29.15
C ALA A 688 -5.08 17.72 29.53
N THR A 689 -5.15 18.98 29.09
CA THR A 689 -4.16 20.03 29.42
C THR A 689 -4.14 20.41 30.89
N ALA A 690 -5.31 20.47 31.55
CA ALA A 690 -5.45 20.82 32.96
C ALA A 690 -5.02 19.70 33.93
N THR A 691 -4.81 18.48 33.43
CA THR A 691 -4.41 17.33 34.26
C THR A 691 -2.99 17.51 34.82
N ALA A 692 -2.81 17.21 36.11
CA ALA A 692 -1.50 17.26 36.74
C ALA A 692 -0.54 16.27 36.06
N GLY A 693 0.57 16.78 35.51
CA GLY A 693 1.53 15.96 34.76
C GLY A 693 1.18 15.73 33.27
N ALA A 694 0.25 16.49 32.69
CA ALA A 694 -0.19 16.41 31.28
C ALA A 694 0.90 16.44 30.19
N GLY A 695 2.17 16.67 30.53
CA GLY A 695 3.31 16.43 29.65
C GLY A 695 3.36 17.27 28.37
N GLN A 696 4.08 16.74 27.38
CA GLN A 696 4.32 17.39 26.09
C GLN A 696 3.17 17.13 25.08
N THR A 697 2.55 15.94 25.13
CA THR A 697 1.34 15.55 24.36
C THR A 697 0.26 15.07 25.33
N PRO A 698 -0.72 15.93 25.70
CA PRO A 698 -1.76 15.57 26.66
C PRO A 698 -2.75 14.51 26.18
N HIS A 699 -3.00 13.49 27.00
CA HIS A 699 -4.12 12.57 26.82
C HIS A 699 -4.82 12.26 28.14
N LEU A 700 -6.14 12.15 28.07
CA LEU A 700 -6.94 11.43 29.06
C LEU A 700 -7.04 9.98 28.59
N LEU A 701 -6.22 9.09 29.15
CA LEU A 701 -6.08 7.70 28.68
C LEU A 701 -7.39 6.91 28.74
N GLY A 702 -8.24 7.17 29.74
CA GLY A 702 -9.58 6.55 29.85
C GLY A 702 -10.61 7.06 28.85
N GLU A 703 -10.31 8.13 28.10
CA GLU A 703 -11.24 8.76 27.14
C GLU A 703 -10.67 8.85 25.71
N ALA A 704 -9.41 8.47 25.49
CA ALA A 704 -8.69 8.65 24.22
C ALA A 704 -9.41 8.03 23.01
N PHE A 705 -10.00 6.85 23.19
CA PHE A 705 -10.78 6.14 22.17
C PHE A 705 -12.31 6.20 22.44
N SER A 706 -12.77 7.15 23.26
CA SER A 706 -14.19 7.26 23.64
C SER A 706 -15.12 7.54 22.46
N PHE A 707 -14.63 8.19 21.41
CA PHE A 707 -15.37 8.40 20.16
C PHE A 707 -15.63 7.06 19.46
N HIS A 708 -14.58 6.24 19.29
CA HIS A 708 -14.65 4.90 18.67
C HIS A 708 -15.55 3.96 19.46
N GLN A 709 -15.39 3.93 20.79
CA GLN A 709 -16.24 3.12 21.68
C GLN A 709 -17.72 3.53 21.57
N ARG A 710 -18.02 4.84 21.60
CA ARG A 710 -19.39 5.36 21.45
C ARG A 710 -20.00 5.00 20.09
N TYR A 711 -19.19 5.01 19.01
CA TYR A 711 -19.65 4.56 17.70
C TYR A 711 -19.95 3.05 17.66
N LEU A 712 -19.15 2.21 18.33
CA LEU A 712 -19.42 0.78 18.45
C LEU A 712 -20.67 0.47 19.29
N GLU A 713 -20.96 1.29 20.30
CA GLU A 713 -22.10 1.12 21.22
C GLU A 713 -23.42 1.68 20.68
N SER A 714 -23.38 2.78 19.92
CA SER A 714 -24.57 3.56 19.53
C SER A 714 -24.73 3.80 18.03
N GLY A 715 -23.72 3.45 17.22
CA GLY A 715 -23.67 3.82 15.80
C GLY A 715 -23.30 5.29 15.54
N SER A 716 -22.89 6.05 16.56
CA SER A 716 -22.55 7.47 16.48
C SER A 716 -21.39 7.86 17.39
N MET A 717 -20.52 8.77 16.93
CA MET A 717 -19.51 9.45 17.76
C MET A 717 -20.09 10.65 18.51
N ARG A 718 -21.28 11.15 18.15
CA ARG A 718 -21.94 12.27 18.84
C ARG A 718 -22.39 11.84 20.25
N VAL A 719 -22.38 12.78 21.21
CA VAL A 719 -22.90 12.61 22.58
C VAL A 719 -24.41 12.85 22.62
#